data_AF-A0A2E5K0Q5-F1
#
_entry.id   AF-A0A2E5K0Q5-F1
#
_cell.length_a   1.000
_cell.length_b   1.000
_cell.length_c   1.000
_cell.angle_alpha   90.00
_cell.angle_beta   90.00
_cell.angle_gamma   90.00
#
_symmetry.space_group_name_H-M   'P 1'
#
loop_
_entity.id
_entity.type
_entity.pdbx_description
1 polymer ?
#
loop_
_entity_poly.entity_id
_entity_poly.type
_entity_poly.pdbx_seq_one_letter_code
_entity_poly.pdbx_strand_id
1 'polypeptide(L)'
;MTFAYPIIFILALALIPLMLLWAFQVERGKQKQLEKFLAPGLITQLTESVSTRKKQLKAVLMAMGIALVVVAVARPQYGYVWQEVKSKGIDVVFAIDTSKSMLAQDIRPNRLERAKLAVLDFIYKMGTDRIGLVAFSGSAFLQCPLTLDYNAFRQSLEILDPGIIPVPGTDIAAAIEVAEAAFNKKNNFKILILITDGEDLEENGISVAAQAAKRGVKVFTLGVGSRDGEIIPYINDQGQQDYVRDEQGKVVRTRLDEETLQRISAASKGFYSPLGALGEGLERVYTLGLEEIPRQELNSRMNKQPIERYQWVLAAGIILLIFEWLLGTRKTRMPVARKTAATLLFIGVFVSPPPEVEASPYKAQKHLKKGEFVEAEQLYREAIVEKPEDMRLRYNLGIALYRQGKYADAITVFTDAQETNDPDLQADILHNMGNAMYRIGESKISNQQPQTRKDWAKALEYYNGSLVIRPEDPETQANLKFLNYRIETLVLYDLFLDSNFPDLVELKGAGNFDQGIKRPISATLTDTDRYRLVKWEGEGVKDPEKAKTKVLIDANKTITAQLVELVNLQVAVIPEGAGTSTSLGKYDKGEEVPLKFESEYGWRFVQYEGPNIQDPTNPESTIKLESDTTVVVICEEAKELVFDLEKDESVN
;
A
#
# COMPACT_ATOMS: atom_id res chain seq x y z
N MET A 1 -18.64 43.32 7.03
CA MET A 1 -19.04 42.37 8.08
C MET A 1 -20.17 41.53 7.51
N THR A 2 -19.99 40.22 7.40
CA THR A 2 -21.00 39.28 6.91
C THR A 2 -21.56 38.48 8.09
N PHE A 3 -22.70 37.82 7.93
CA PHE A 3 -23.25 36.92 8.95
C PHE A 3 -23.30 35.52 8.37
N ALA A 4 -22.92 34.51 9.15
CA ALA A 4 -23.04 33.12 8.70
C ALA A 4 -24.53 32.76 8.46
N TYR A 5 -25.42 33.33 9.27
CA TYR A 5 -26.87 33.12 9.17
C TYR A 5 -27.60 34.46 9.04
N PRO A 6 -27.71 35.02 7.82
CA PRO A 6 -28.30 36.35 7.60
C PRO A 6 -29.78 36.43 8.00
N ILE A 7 -30.51 35.31 7.94
CA ILE A 7 -31.92 35.24 8.35
C ILE A 7 -32.07 35.51 9.86
N ILE A 8 -31.15 35.00 10.69
CA ILE A 8 -31.19 35.18 12.14
C ILE A 8 -30.95 36.65 12.50
N PHE A 9 -30.13 37.37 11.73
CA PHE A 9 -29.92 38.80 11.93
C PHE A 9 -31.22 39.61 11.68
N ILE A 10 -31.97 39.28 10.64
CA ILE A 10 -33.27 39.94 10.36
C ILE A 10 -34.26 39.67 11.50
N LEU A 11 -34.29 38.43 12.02
CA LEU A 11 -35.10 38.08 13.18
C LEU A 11 -34.70 38.88 14.42
N ALA A 12 -33.40 39.07 14.67
CA ALA A 12 -32.92 39.91 15.77
C ALA A 12 -33.40 41.35 15.66
N LEU A 13 -33.41 41.92 14.45
CA LEU A 13 -33.88 43.28 14.20
C LEU A 13 -35.41 43.41 14.40
N ALA A 14 -36.17 42.40 13.98
CA ALA A 14 -37.62 42.33 14.19
C ALA A 14 -37.99 42.13 15.68
N LEU A 15 -37.13 41.50 16.46
CA LEU A 15 -37.34 41.23 17.88
C LEU A 15 -37.36 42.52 18.72
N ILE A 16 -36.55 43.53 18.36
CA ILE A 16 -36.47 44.81 19.10
C ILE A 16 -37.84 45.53 19.17
N PRO A 17 -38.51 45.89 18.05
CA PRO A 17 -39.80 46.58 18.11
C PRO A 17 -40.89 45.70 18.73
N LEU A 18 -40.84 44.37 18.54
CA LEU A 18 -41.78 43.45 19.15
C LEU A 18 -41.67 43.47 20.68
N MET A 19 -40.46 43.42 21.22
CA MET A 19 -40.21 43.48 22.66
C MET A 19 -40.59 44.84 23.25
N LEU A 20 -40.32 45.95 22.55
CA LEU A 20 -40.72 47.28 22.98
C LEU A 20 -42.23 47.47 22.96
N LEU A 21 -42.92 46.96 21.94
CA LEU A 21 -44.37 46.98 21.83
C LEU A 21 -45.02 46.13 22.93
N TRP A 22 -44.47 44.95 23.20
CA TRP A 22 -44.91 44.11 24.32
C TRP A 22 -44.71 44.82 25.67
N ALA A 23 -43.54 45.42 25.92
CA ALA A 23 -43.29 46.19 27.13
C ALA A 23 -44.25 47.37 27.29
N PHE A 24 -44.58 48.06 26.19
CA PHE A 24 -45.56 49.14 26.17
C PHE A 24 -46.99 48.67 26.47
N GLN A 25 -47.41 47.54 25.90
CA GLN A 25 -48.72 46.94 26.17
C GLN A 25 -48.84 46.49 27.63
N VAL A 26 -47.79 45.88 28.18
CA VAL A 26 -47.73 45.48 29.60
C VAL A 26 -47.87 46.69 30.51
N GLU A 27 -47.18 47.80 30.21
CA GLU A 27 -47.25 49.01 31.04
C GLU A 27 -48.64 49.68 30.94
N ARG A 28 -49.24 49.74 29.75
CA ARG A 28 -50.63 50.20 29.57
C ARG A 28 -51.64 49.31 30.32
N GLY A 29 -51.45 47.99 30.28
CA GLY A 29 -52.29 47.04 30.99
C GLY A 29 -52.21 47.22 32.51
N LYS A 30 -50.99 47.42 33.04
CA LYS A 30 -50.76 47.73 34.46
C LYS A 30 -51.42 49.04 34.88
N GLN A 31 -51.35 50.09 34.06
CA GLN A 31 -52.04 51.36 34.32
C GLN A 31 -53.56 51.18 34.37
N LYS A 32 -54.15 50.49 33.38
CA LYS A 32 -55.60 50.20 33.37
C LYS A 32 -56.05 49.36 34.55
N GLN A 33 -55.22 48.43 35.04
CA GLN A 33 -55.52 47.66 36.24
C GLN A 33 -55.42 48.53 37.50
N LEU A 34 -54.39 49.38 37.62
CA LEU A 34 -54.26 50.33 38.72
C LEU A 34 -55.47 51.26 38.81
N GLU A 35 -55.96 51.77 37.68
CA GLU A 35 -57.14 52.63 37.58
C GLU A 35 -58.44 51.94 38.03
N LYS A 36 -58.51 50.61 37.96
CA LYS A 36 -59.67 49.83 38.46
C LYS A 36 -59.67 49.65 39.98
N PHE A 37 -58.51 49.71 40.63
CA PHE A 37 -58.34 49.42 42.07
C PHE A 37 -58.09 50.66 42.93
N LEU A 38 -57.72 51.81 42.34
CA LEU A 38 -57.34 53.02 43.07
C LEU A 38 -58.15 54.25 42.58
N ALA A 39 -58.56 55.10 43.51
CA ALA A 39 -59.19 56.38 43.18
C ALA A 39 -58.21 57.30 42.42
N PRO A 40 -58.64 58.10 41.42
CA PRO A 40 -57.77 58.86 40.52
C PRO A 40 -56.75 59.77 41.22
N GLY A 41 -57.06 60.28 42.41
CA GLY A 41 -56.16 61.12 43.20
C GLY A 41 -55.03 60.38 43.94
N LEU A 42 -55.23 59.10 44.29
CA LEU A 42 -54.24 58.31 45.04
C LEU A 42 -53.19 57.65 44.14
N ILE A 43 -53.50 57.45 42.86
CA ILE A 43 -52.59 56.80 41.89
C ILE A 43 -51.28 57.60 41.79
N THR A 44 -51.38 58.92 41.71
CA THR A 44 -50.22 59.82 41.55
C THR A 44 -49.34 59.84 42.80
N GLN A 45 -49.94 59.81 44.00
CA GLN A 45 -49.19 59.75 45.27
C GLN A 45 -48.50 58.40 45.50
N LEU A 46 -49.16 57.28 45.17
CA LEU A 46 -48.60 55.94 45.37
C LEU A 46 -47.54 55.55 44.32
N THR A 47 -47.60 56.14 43.12
CA THR A 47 -46.63 55.89 42.03
C THR A 47 -45.51 56.91 41.94
N GLU A 48 -45.51 57.96 42.78
CA GLU A 48 -44.52 59.05 42.75
C GLU A 48 -43.06 58.55 42.89
N SER A 49 -42.88 57.45 43.64
CA SER A 49 -41.59 56.80 43.89
C SER A 49 -41.00 56.09 42.67
N VAL A 50 -41.77 55.90 41.60
CA VAL A 50 -41.39 55.15 40.39
C VAL A 50 -41.11 56.11 39.24
N SER A 51 -40.00 55.90 38.51
CA SER A 51 -39.65 56.72 37.35
C SER A 51 -40.05 56.02 36.05
N THR A 52 -40.92 56.66 35.26
CA THR A 52 -41.30 56.19 33.92
C THR A 52 -40.10 56.16 32.97
N ARG A 53 -39.19 57.15 33.04
CA ARG A 53 -37.96 57.18 32.23
C ARG A 53 -37.02 56.01 32.56
N LYS A 54 -36.85 55.66 33.84
CA LYS A 54 -36.01 54.50 34.22
C LYS A 54 -36.63 53.17 33.77
N LYS A 55 -37.95 53.03 33.83
CA LYS A 55 -38.66 51.85 33.28
C LYS A 55 -38.49 51.72 31.77
N GLN A 56 -38.65 52.81 31.03
CA GLN A 56 -38.42 52.85 29.59
C GLN A 56 -36.96 52.50 29.25
N LEU A 57 -36.00 53.10 29.96
CA LEU A 57 -34.58 52.79 29.80
C LEU A 57 -34.29 51.30 30.05
N LYS A 58 -34.88 50.72 31.10
CA LYS A 58 -34.74 49.30 31.43
C LYS A 58 -35.30 48.40 30.32
N ALA A 59 -36.50 48.70 29.81
CA ALA A 59 -37.10 47.98 28.68
C ALA A 59 -36.24 48.07 27.40
N VAL A 60 -35.68 49.25 27.11
CA VAL A 60 -34.78 49.46 25.96
C VAL A 60 -33.48 48.66 26.12
N LEU A 61 -32.86 48.70 27.31
CA LEU A 61 -31.64 47.94 27.59
C LEU A 61 -31.88 46.43 27.50
N MET A 62 -33.01 45.93 28.00
CA MET A 62 -33.37 44.52 27.89
C MET A 62 -33.58 44.09 26.43
N ALA A 63 -34.35 44.86 25.67
CA ALA A 63 -34.60 44.59 24.26
C ALA A 63 -33.29 44.63 23.44
N MET A 64 -32.42 45.60 23.70
CA MET A 64 -31.13 45.73 23.02
C MET A 64 -30.14 44.61 23.40
N GLY A 65 -30.10 44.24 24.68
CA GLY A 65 -29.25 43.14 25.17
C GLY A 65 -29.65 41.80 24.55
N ILE A 66 -30.94 41.47 24.55
CA ILE A 66 -31.47 40.25 23.92
C ILE A 66 -31.23 40.27 22.41
N ALA A 67 -31.47 41.40 21.74
CA ALA A 67 -31.21 41.51 20.31
C ALA A 67 -29.74 41.25 19.98
N LEU A 68 -28.79 41.77 20.76
CA LEU A 68 -27.36 41.51 20.57
C LEU A 68 -26.98 40.04 20.80
N VAL A 69 -27.61 39.36 21.74
CA VAL A 69 -27.45 37.90 21.92
C VAL A 69 -27.92 37.16 20.66
N VAL A 70 -29.07 37.52 20.08
CA VAL A 70 -29.57 36.91 18.83
C VAL A 70 -28.65 37.25 17.64
N VAL A 71 -28.12 38.48 17.58
CA VAL A 71 -27.10 38.85 16.57
C VAL A 71 -25.82 38.02 16.74
N ALA A 72 -25.40 37.69 17.96
CA ALA A 72 -24.27 36.80 18.19
C ALA A 72 -24.53 35.38 17.64
N VAL A 73 -25.74 34.86 17.77
CA VAL A 73 -26.16 33.59 17.16
C VAL A 73 -26.12 33.64 15.63
N ALA A 74 -26.37 34.81 15.02
CA ALA A 74 -26.20 35.01 13.57
C ALA A 74 -24.74 34.90 13.11
N ARG A 75 -23.79 34.75 14.04
CA ARG A 75 -22.34 34.59 13.82
C ARG A 75 -21.76 35.68 12.91
N PRO A 76 -21.61 36.91 13.43
CA PRO A 76 -20.94 37.98 12.71
C PRO A 76 -19.51 37.60 12.36
N GLN A 77 -19.14 37.85 11.12
CA GLN A 77 -17.85 37.53 10.54
C GLN A 77 -17.14 38.82 10.11
N TYR A 78 -15.90 38.99 10.59
CA TYR A 78 -15.05 40.12 10.24
C TYR A 78 -13.59 39.69 10.16
N GLY A 79 -12.98 40.00 9.01
CA GLY A 79 -11.65 39.51 8.65
C GLY A 79 -11.67 38.09 8.12
N TYR A 80 -10.54 37.66 7.59
CA TYR A 80 -10.36 36.35 6.96
C TYR A 80 -8.98 35.83 7.34
N VAL A 81 -8.86 34.53 7.58
CA VAL A 81 -7.57 33.85 7.55
C VAL A 81 -7.45 33.21 6.18
N TRP A 82 -6.30 33.41 5.55
CA TRP A 82 -5.96 32.67 4.36
C TRP A 82 -5.59 31.25 4.77
N GLN A 83 -6.45 30.30 4.42
CA GLN A 83 -6.15 28.89 4.60
C GLN A 83 -5.73 28.29 3.27
N GLU A 84 -4.56 27.68 3.26
CA GLU A 84 -4.08 26.90 2.13
C GLU A 84 -4.90 25.60 2.04
N VAL A 85 -5.79 25.52 1.05
CA VAL A 85 -6.47 24.26 0.72
C VAL A 85 -5.62 23.57 -0.34
N LYS A 86 -4.77 22.65 0.08
CA LYS A 86 -3.97 21.83 -0.83
C LYS A 86 -4.92 20.90 -1.59
N SER A 87 -5.18 21.14 -2.87
CA SER A 87 -5.79 20.12 -3.74
C SER A 87 -4.70 19.13 -4.13
N LYS A 88 -4.39 18.23 -3.21
CA LYS A 88 -3.62 17.03 -3.52
C LYS A 88 -4.61 16.02 -4.07
N GLY A 89 -4.45 15.59 -5.31
CA GLY A 89 -5.29 14.49 -5.77
C GLY A 89 -5.03 14.11 -7.22
N ILE A 90 -4.61 12.87 -7.39
CA ILE A 90 -4.77 12.14 -8.63
C ILE A 90 -6.21 11.59 -8.64
N ASP A 91 -6.87 11.64 -9.79
CA ASP A 91 -8.13 10.94 -10.00
C ASP A 91 -7.79 9.61 -10.65
N VAL A 92 -8.09 8.51 -9.98
CA VAL A 92 -7.85 7.15 -10.46
C VAL A 92 -9.19 6.47 -10.70
N VAL A 93 -9.41 5.98 -11.92
CA VAL A 93 -10.56 5.13 -12.24
C VAL A 93 -10.03 3.72 -12.51
N PHE A 94 -10.55 2.73 -11.79
CA PHE A 94 -10.33 1.33 -12.08
C PHE A 94 -11.39 0.86 -13.06
N ALA A 95 -10.98 0.35 -14.22
CA ALA A 95 -11.87 -0.37 -15.12
C ALA A 95 -11.56 -1.86 -14.98
N ILE A 96 -12.51 -2.63 -14.45
CA ILE A 96 -12.35 -4.07 -14.19
C ILE A 96 -13.23 -4.86 -15.13
N ASP A 97 -12.62 -5.80 -15.82
CA ASP A 97 -13.29 -6.75 -16.69
C ASP A 97 -14.11 -7.75 -15.86
N THR A 98 -15.39 -7.87 -16.20
CA THR A 98 -16.36 -8.80 -15.61
C THR A 98 -16.87 -9.78 -16.66
N SER A 99 -16.16 -9.99 -17.76
CA SER A 99 -16.49 -11.02 -18.74
C SER A 99 -16.32 -12.43 -18.14
N LYS A 100 -16.88 -13.44 -18.82
CA LYS A 100 -16.82 -14.83 -18.35
C LYS A 100 -15.39 -15.37 -18.27
N SER A 101 -14.48 -14.89 -19.12
CA SER A 101 -13.06 -15.32 -19.10
C SER A 101 -12.37 -15.02 -17.76
N MET A 102 -12.85 -14.01 -17.04
CA MET A 102 -12.35 -13.67 -15.71
C MET A 102 -12.72 -14.69 -14.60
N LEU A 103 -13.53 -15.72 -14.91
CA LEU A 103 -13.76 -16.87 -14.03
C LEU A 103 -12.67 -17.95 -14.13
N ALA A 104 -11.76 -17.85 -15.10
CA ALA A 104 -10.62 -18.76 -15.20
C ALA A 104 -9.76 -18.77 -13.92
N GLN A 105 -9.19 -19.93 -13.60
CA GLN A 105 -8.52 -20.20 -12.32
C GLN A 105 -6.99 -20.37 -12.45
N ASP A 106 -6.42 -19.92 -13.58
CA ASP A 106 -4.97 -19.85 -13.80
C ASP A 106 -4.28 -18.94 -12.77
N ILE A 107 -5.01 -17.95 -12.25
CA ILE A 107 -4.66 -17.24 -11.02
C ILE A 107 -5.73 -17.47 -9.97
N ARG A 108 -5.35 -18.08 -8.84
CA ARG A 108 -6.29 -18.39 -7.74
C ARG A 108 -6.83 -17.13 -7.08
N PRO A 109 -8.07 -17.11 -6.55
CA PRO A 109 -9.08 -18.16 -6.72
C PRO A 109 -9.70 -18.17 -8.12
N ASN A 110 -9.88 -17.00 -8.73
CA ASN A 110 -10.07 -16.79 -10.16
C ASN A 110 -9.53 -15.39 -10.54
N ARG A 111 -9.44 -15.08 -11.84
CA ARG A 111 -8.89 -13.79 -12.32
C ARG A 111 -9.64 -12.58 -11.74
N LEU A 112 -10.98 -12.58 -11.70
CA LEU A 112 -11.79 -11.46 -11.19
C LEU A 112 -11.57 -11.23 -9.68
N GLU A 113 -11.66 -12.28 -8.88
CA GLU A 113 -11.47 -12.19 -7.43
C GLU A 113 -10.03 -11.81 -7.09
N ARG A 114 -9.04 -12.27 -7.87
CA ARG A 114 -7.66 -11.82 -7.73
C ARG A 114 -7.52 -10.32 -8.04
N ALA A 115 -8.17 -9.83 -9.10
CA ALA A 115 -8.20 -8.40 -9.43
C ALA A 115 -8.83 -7.58 -8.30
N LYS A 116 -9.98 -8.01 -7.76
CA LYS A 116 -10.65 -7.36 -6.62
C LYS A 116 -9.72 -7.27 -5.40
N LEU A 117 -9.07 -8.38 -5.03
CA LEU A 117 -8.12 -8.41 -3.91
C LEU A 117 -6.93 -7.46 -4.12
N ALA A 118 -6.34 -7.46 -5.32
CA ALA A 118 -5.24 -6.55 -5.64
C ALA A 118 -5.66 -5.08 -5.51
N VAL A 119 -6.84 -4.72 -6.02
CA VAL A 119 -7.38 -3.36 -5.89
C VAL A 119 -7.62 -2.99 -4.43
N LEU A 120 -8.17 -3.91 -3.62
CA LEU A 120 -8.36 -3.68 -2.18
C LEU A 120 -7.03 -3.44 -1.44
N ASP A 121 -5.98 -4.19 -1.76
CA ASP A 121 -4.65 -3.98 -1.17
C ASP A 121 -4.06 -2.62 -1.59
N PHE A 122 -4.34 -2.18 -2.82
CA PHE A 122 -3.83 -0.93 -3.38
C PHE A 122 -4.51 0.32 -2.83
N ILE A 123 -5.83 0.31 -2.60
CA ILE A 123 -6.54 1.51 -2.09
C ILE A 123 -6.01 1.97 -0.73
N TYR A 124 -5.45 1.08 0.10
CA TYR A 124 -4.83 1.46 1.37
C TYR A 124 -3.58 2.34 1.21
N LYS A 125 -2.95 2.32 0.03
CA LYS A 125 -1.77 3.13 -0.30
C LYS A 125 -2.13 4.48 -0.93
N MET A 126 -3.37 4.65 -1.39
CA MET A 126 -3.83 5.81 -2.17
C MET A 126 -4.07 7.10 -1.36
N GLY A 127 -3.95 7.09 -0.03
CA GLY A 127 -3.92 8.31 0.78
C GLY A 127 -5.12 9.23 0.56
N THR A 128 -4.92 10.38 -0.10
CA THR A 128 -5.94 11.43 -0.34
C THR A 128 -6.42 11.51 -1.80
N ASP A 129 -6.15 10.49 -2.61
CA ASP A 129 -6.53 10.47 -4.02
C ASP A 129 -7.98 10.03 -4.20
N ARG A 130 -8.63 10.47 -5.29
CA ARG A 130 -10.02 10.10 -5.58
C ARG A 130 -10.05 8.84 -6.42
N ILE A 131 -10.93 7.92 -6.06
CA ILE A 131 -11.08 6.65 -6.77
C ILE A 131 -12.48 6.46 -7.33
N GLY A 132 -12.56 5.84 -8.50
CA GLY A 132 -13.81 5.47 -9.17
C GLY A 132 -13.69 4.07 -9.79
N LEU A 133 -14.83 3.44 -10.06
CA LEU A 133 -14.91 2.06 -10.53
C LEU A 133 -15.81 1.99 -11.77
N VAL A 134 -15.29 1.41 -12.84
CA VAL A 134 -16.01 1.04 -14.06
C VAL A 134 -15.98 -0.48 -14.14
N ALA A 135 -17.15 -1.08 -14.33
CA ALA A 135 -17.27 -2.49 -14.67
C ALA A 135 -17.50 -2.58 -16.17
N PHE A 136 -16.86 -3.56 -16.83
CA PHE A 136 -17.06 -3.75 -18.26
C PHE A 136 -16.97 -5.22 -18.68
N SER A 137 -17.71 -5.57 -19.74
CA SER A 137 -17.63 -6.80 -20.51
C SER A 137 -17.93 -6.43 -21.97
N GLY A 138 -18.98 -6.93 -22.63
CA GLY A 138 -19.40 -6.46 -23.96
C GLY A 138 -20.08 -5.08 -23.97
N SER A 139 -20.16 -4.43 -22.80
CA SER A 139 -20.49 -3.01 -22.63
C SER A 139 -19.84 -2.52 -21.33
N ALA A 140 -19.83 -1.22 -21.06
CA ALA A 140 -19.24 -0.67 -19.83
C ALA A 140 -20.20 0.27 -19.10
N PHE A 141 -20.11 0.31 -17.77
CA PHE A 141 -20.85 1.29 -16.97
C PHE A 141 -20.10 1.71 -15.70
N LEU A 142 -20.43 2.91 -15.21
CA LEU A 142 -19.81 3.49 -14.02
C LEU A 142 -20.47 2.89 -12.77
N GLN A 143 -19.78 1.93 -12.14
CA GLN A 143 -20.22 1.27 -10.91
C GLN A 143 -20.04 2.18 -9.68
N CYS A 144 -18.94 2.94 -9.63
CA CYS A 144 -18.68 3.88 -8.54
C CYS A 144 -18.14 5.21 -9.09
N PRO A 145 -18.80 6.36 -8.84
CA PRO A 145 -18.27 7.66 -9.22
C PRO A 145 -17.02 8.01 -8.41
N LEU A 146 -16.21 8.94 -8.94
CA LEU A 146 -15.00 9.43 -8.25
C LEU A 146 -15.31 9.94 -6.83
N THR A 147 -14.78 9.27 -5.82
CA THR A 147 -15.03 9.55 -4.40
C THR A 147 -13.74 9.49 -3.57
N LEU A 148 -13.77 10.13 -2.39
CA LEU A 148 -12.76 9.96 -1.32
C LEU A 148 -13.22 8.93 -0.28
N ASP A 149 -14.45 8.42 -0.41
CA ASP A 149 -15.00 7.40 0.46
C ASP A 149 -14.57 6.00 -0.01
N TYR A 150 -13.44 5.54 0.54
CA TYR A 150 -12.89 4.21 0.26
C TYR A 150 -13.83 3.07 0.66
N ASN A 151 -14.72 3.28 1.64
CA ASN A 151 -15.68 2.26 2.07
C ASN A 151 -16.79 2.09 1.03
N ALA A 152 -17.32 3.20 0.50
CA ALA A 152 -18.32 3.16 -0.58
C ALA A 152 -17.74 2.51 -1.85
N PHE A 153 -16.48 2.81 -2.18
CA PHE A 153 -15.78 2.16 -3.28
C PHE A 153 -15.60 0.65 -3.03
N ARG A 154 -15.17 0.25 -1.83
CA ARG A 154 -15.01 -1.16 -1.44
C ARG A 154 -16.31 -1.95 -1.59
N GLN A 155 -17.43 -1.41 -1.10
CA GLN A 155 -18.74 -2.04 -1.28
C GLN A 155 -19.10 -2.20 -2.77
N SER A 156 -18.81 -1.19 -3.57
CA SER A 156 -19.06 -1.20 -5.02
C SER A 156 -18.21 -2.26 -5.74
N LEU A 157 -16.97 -2.45 -5.29
CA LEU A 157 -16.03 -3.44 -5.81
C LEU A 157 -16.43 -4.87 -5.43
N GLU A 158 -16.86 -5.09 -4.18
CA GLU A 158 -17.26 -6.42 -3.67
C GLU A 158 -18.47 -6.99 -4.44
N ILE A 159 -19.37 -6.13 -4.91
CA ILE A 159 -20.56 -6.49 -5.71
C ILE A 159 -20.22 -6.92 -7.14
N LEU A 160 -19.01 -6.65 -7.65
CA LEU A 160 -18.66 -7.05 -9.01
C LEU A 160 -18.70 -8.58 -9.16
N ASP A 161 -19.49 -9.01 -10.13
CA ASP A 161 -19.64 -10.39 -10.57
C ASP A 161 -19.77 -10.45 -12.11
N PRO A 162 -19.49 -11.60 -12.74
CA PRO A 162 -19.59 -11.70 -14.21
C PRO A 162 -21.02 -11.65 -14.79
N GLY A 163 -22.04 -11.70 -13.93
CA GLY A 163 -23.45 -11.61 -14.31
C GLY A 163 -24.01 -10.18 -14.31
N ILE A 164 -23.27 -9.20 -13.77
CA ILE A 164 -23.73 -7.81 -13.63
C ILE A 164 -23.95 -7.13 -15.00
N ILE A 165 -23.21 -7.56 -16.02
CA ILE A 165 -23.38 -7.11 -17.41
C ILE A 165 -23.86 -8.29 -18.26
N PRO A 166 -25.11 -8.25 -18.76
CA PRO A 166 -25.69 -9.37 -19.50
C PRO A 166 -25.12 -9.51 -20.92
N VAL A 167 -24.49 -8.46 -21.46
CA VAL A 167 -23.90 -8.46 -22.80
C VAL A 167 -22.57 -9.22 -22.75
N PRO A 168 -22.44 -10.38 -23.43
CA PRO A 168 -21.19 -11.13 -23.45
C PRO A 168 -20.15 -10.43 -24.33
N GLY A 169 -18.88 -10.68 -24.04
CA GLY A 169 -17.74 -10.11 -24.76
C GLY A 169 -16.88 -9.24 -23.87
N THR A 170 -15.94 -8.54 -24.51
CA THR A 170 -15.00 -7.61 -23.87
C THR A 170 -14.84 -6.42 -24.80
N ASP A 171 -15.32 -5.26 -24.36
CA ASP A 171 -15.28 -3.97 -25.05
C ASP A 171 -14.44 -3.00 -24.21
N ILE A 172 -13.15 -2.99 -24.51
CA ILE A 172 -12.19 -2.11 -23.82
C ILE A 172 -12.42 -0.65 -24.20
N ALA A 173 -12.88 -0.39 -25.43
CA ALA A 173 -13.16 0.96 -25.90
C ALA A 173 -14.24 1.63 -25.05
N ALA A 174 -15.38 0.96 -24.83
CA ALA A 174 -16.45 1.47 -23.97
C ALA A 174 -15.96 1.70 -22.53
N ALA A 175 -15.12 0.82 -21.99
CA ALA A 175 -14.55 0.98 -20.66
C ALA A 175 -13.72 2.27 -20.54
N ILE A 176 -12.89 2.56 -21.54
CA ILE A 176 -12.10 3.78 -21.60
C ILE A 176 -13.00 5.01 -21.75
N GLU A 177 -14.04 4.97 -22.59
CA GLU A 177 -14.96 6.09 -22.79
C GLU A 177 -15.76 6.43 -21.52
N VAL A 178 -16.30 5.40 -20.85
CA VAL A 178 -17.03 5.58 -19.59
C VAL A 178 -16.11 6.12 -18.49
N ALA A 179 -14.89 5.60 -18.39
CA ALA A 179 -13.89 6.13 -17.46
C ALA A 179 -13.53 7.60 -17.79
N GLU A 180 -13.37 7.92 -19.08
CA GLU A 180 -13.07 9.27 -19.54
C GLU A 180 -14.17 10.26 -19.12
N ALA A 181 -15.44 9.86 -19.30
CA ALA A 181 -16.61 10.65 -18.93
C ALA A 181 -16.75 10.82 -17.40
N ALA A 182 -16.26 9.87 -16.61
CA ALA A 182 -16.27 9.94 -15.15
C ALA A 182 -15.26 10.95 -14.58
N PHE A 183 -14.17 11.25 -15.30
CA PHE A 183 -13.20 12.25 -14.85
C PHE A 183 -13.80 13.66 -14.84
N ASN A 184 -13.58 14.39 -13.75
CA ASN A 184 -14.03 15.77 -13.66
C ASN A 184 -13.19 16.67 -14.61
N LYS A 185 -13.77 17.78 -15.08
CA LYS A 185 -13.08 18.80 -15.90
C LYS A 185 -12.06 19.64 -15.12
N LYS A 186 -11.82 19.35 -13.84
CA LYS A 186 -10.81 20.03 -12.99
C LYS A 186 -9.40 19.59 -13.39
N ASN A 187 -8.39 20.40 -13.04
CA ASN A 187 -6.97 20.18 -13.35
C ASN A 187 -6.30 19.05 -12.52
N ASN A 188 -6.97 17.93 -12.29
CA ASN A 188 -6.35 16.76 -11.64
C ASN A 188 -5.66 15.88 -12.69
N PHE A 189 -4.61 15.16 -12.28
CA PHE A 189 -4.05 14.08 -13.10
C PHE A 189 -5.07 12.95 -13.20
N LYS A 190 -5.39 12.53 -14.44
CA LYS A 190 -6.41 11.53 -14.73
C LYS A 190 -5.73 10.23 -15.08
N ILE A 191 -5.95 9.20 -14.27
CA ILE A 191 -5.34 7.90 -14.44
C ILE A 191 -6.44 6.85 -14.56
N LEU A 192 -6.41 6.11 -15.65
CA LEU A 192 -7.22 4.92 -15.83
C LEU A 192 -6.34 3.69 -15.60
N ILE A 193 -6.77 2.81 -14.71
CA ILE A 193 -6.16 1.50 -14.49
C ILE A 193 -7.12 0.46 -15.03
N LEU A 194 -6.79 -0.11 -16.20
CA LEU A 194 -7.56 -1.16 -16.86
C LEU A 194 -7.06 -2.53 -16.40
N ILE A 195 -7.94 -3.40 -15.91
CA ILE A 195 -7.62 -4.75 -15.43
C ILE A 195 -8.44 -5.76 -16.23
N THR A 196 -7.78 -6.58 -17.05
CA THR A 196 -8.41 -7.51 -18.00
C THR A 196 -7.41 -8.59 -18.44
N ASP A 197 -7.89 -9.65 -19.07
CA ASP A 197 -7.07 -10.61 -19.82
C ASP A 197 -6.79 -10.16 -21.27
N GLY A 198 -7.34 -9.02 -21.71
CA GLY A 198 -6.98 -8.38 -22.97
C GLY A 198 -7.59 -9.03 -24.21
N GLU A 199 -8.51 -10.01 -24.07
CA GLU A 199 -9.25 -10.61 -25.19
C GLU A 199 -10.30 -9.61 -25.73
N ASP A 200 -9.83 -8.47 -26.26
CA ASP A 200 -10.67 -7.44 -26.88
C ASP A 200 -11.27 -7.99 -28.18
N LEU A 201 -12.60 -8.10 -28.23
CA LEU A 201 -13.30 -8.59 -29.42
C LEU A 201 -13.45 -7.48 -30.47
N GLU A 202 -13.25 -6.21 -30.07
CA GLU A 202 -13.38 -5.05 -30.94
C GLU A 202 -12.05 -4.28 -31.01
N GLU A 203 -11.37 -4.26 -32.17
CA GLU A 203 -10.04 -3.63 -32.36
C GLU A 203 -9.97 -2.09 -32.10
N ASN A 204 -11.03 -1.49 -31.57
CA ASN A 204 -11.17 -0.05 -31.36
C ASN A 204 -10.44 0.48 -30.12
N GLY A 205 -10.11 -0.36 -29.13
CA GLY A 205 -9.53 0.06 -27.84
C GLY A 205 -8.25 0.90 -27.95
N ILE A 206 -7.37 0.60 -28.90
CA ILE A 206 -6.12 1.34 -29.14
C ILE A 206 -6.40 2.78 -29.59
N SER A 207 -7.37 2.94 -30.51
CA SER A 207 -7.71 4.25 -31.08
C SER A 207 -8.34 5.16 -30.01
N VAL A 208 -9.19 4.60 -29.15
CA VAL A 208 -9.84 5.31 -28.04
C VAL A 208 -8.82 5.69 -26.97
N ALA A 209 -7.89 4.79 -26.62
CA ALA A 209 -6.80 5.09 -25.69
C ALA A 209 -5.94 6.28 -26.16
N ALA A 210 -5.62 6.33 -27.46
CA ALA A 210 -4.90 7.45 -28.06
C ALA A 210 -5.69 8.78 -27.99
N GLN A 211 -7.03 8.72 -28.14
CA GLN A 211 -7.89 9.90 -28.00
C GLN A 211 -7.99 10.37 -26.55
N ALA A 212 -8.15 9.45 -25.60
CA ALA A 212 -8.19 9.74 -24.16
C ALA A 212 -6.88 10.43 -23.70
N ALA A 213 -5.75 10.01 -24.24
CA ALA A 213 -4.45 10.60 -23.96
C ALA A 213 -4.30 12.05 -24.45
N LYS A 214 -4.92 12.41 -25.59
CA LYS A 214 -5.00 13.82 -26.03
C LYS A 214 -5.78 14.69 -25.04
N ARG A 215 -6.65 14.09 -24.21
CA ARG A 215 -7.44 14.76 -23.17
C ARG A 215 -6.83 14.63 -21.77
N GLY A 216 -5.59 14.14 -21.69
CA GLY A 216 -4.79 14.07 -20.47
C GLY A 216 -5.06 12.84 -19.59
N VAL A 217 -5.73 11.80 -20.11
CA VAL A 217 -5.92 10.53 -19.41
C VAL A 217 -4.74 9.60 -19.72
N LYS A 218 -4.05 9.11 -18.68
CA LYS A 218 -2.99 8.10 -18.79
C LYS A 218 -3.58 6.73 -18.47
N VAL A 219 -3.48 5.76 -19.39
CA VAL A 219 -4.05 4.42 -19.21
C VAL A 219 -2.94 3.42 -18.88
N PHE A 220 -2.98 2.85 -17.68
CA PHE A 220 -2.17 1.70 -17.30
C PHE A 220 -3.00 0.44 -17.49
N THR A 221 -2.40 -0.60 -18.06
CA THR A 221 -3.08 -1.87 -18.32
C THR A 221 -2.46 -2.96 -17.47
N LEU A 222 -3.30 -3.69 -16.74
CA LEU A 222 -2.93 -4.82 -15.89
C LEU A 222 -3.47 -6.10 -16.50
N GLY A 223 -2.56 -6.96 -16.97
CA GLY A 223 -2.89 -8.25 -17.55
C GLY A 223 -3.19 -9.28 -16.46
N VAL A 224 -4.34 -9.96 -16.54
CA VAL A 224 -4.71 -11.02 -15.62
C VAL A 224 -4.83 -12.34 -16.37
N GLY A 225 -4.06 -13.35 -15.96
CA GLY A 225 -4.10 -14.70 -16.52
C GLY A 225 -2.76 -15.17 -17.07
N SER A 226 -2.75 -16.35 -17.69
CA SER A 226 -1.60 -16.98 -18.34
C SER A 226 -1.72 -16.95 -19.87
N ARG A 227 -0.58 -16.84 -20.55
CA ARG A 227 -0.47 -17.00 -22.01
C ARG A 227 -0.78 -18.42 -22.47
N ASP A 228 -0.55 -19.42 -21.62
CA ASP A 228 -0.85 -20.82 -21.92
C ASP A 228 -2.37 -21.05 -22.04
N GLY A 229 -3.15 -20.19 -21.39
CA GLY A 229 -4.60 -20.19 -21.37
C GLY A 229 -5.22 -21.28 -20.52
N GLU A 230 -6.43 -21.03 -20.08
CA GLU A 230 -7.15 -21.84 -19.11
C GLU A 230 -8.62 -22.02 -19.54
N ILE A 231 -9.23 -23.11 -19.12
CA ILE A 231 -10.66 -23.34 -19.35
C ILE A 231 -11.49 -22.54 -18.34
N ILE A 232 -12.68 -22.11 -18.75
CA ILE A 232 -13.52 -21.25 -17.92
C ILE A 232 -14.56 -22.10 -17.19
N PRO A 233 -14.41 -22.34 -15.86
CA PRO A 233 -15.43 -23.03 -15.09
C PRO A 233 -16.61 -22.11 -14.79
N TYR A 234 -17.82 -22.65 -14.76
CA TYR A 234 -19.00 -21.99 -14.22
C TYR A 234 -19.92 -22.98 -13.51
N ILE A 235 -20.80 -22.47 -12.66
CA ILE A 235 -21.82 -23.29 -11.98
C ILE A 235 -23.08 -23.23 -12.83
N ASN A 236 -23.59 -24.39 -13.26
CA ASN A 236 -24.82 -24.47 -14.03
C ASN A 236 -26.07 -24.31 -13.15
N ASP A 237 -27.26 -24.20 -13.77
CA ASP A 237 -28.54 -24.04 -13.06
C ASP A 237 -28.86 -25.21 -12.09
N GLN A 238 -28.17 -26.34 -12.23
CA GLN A 238 -28.30 -27.52 -11.39
C GLN A 238 -27.29 -27.54 -10.22
N GLY A 239 -26.48 -26.49 -10.06
CA GLY A 239 -25.48 -26.37 -9.00
C GLY A 239 -24.22 -27.21 -9.24
N GLN A 240 -24.03 -27.76 -10.45
CA GLN A 240 -22.86 -28.55 -10.81
C GLN A 240 -21.83 -27.69 -11.56
N GLN A 241 -20.55 -28.03 -11.38
CA GLN A 241 -19.46 -27.39 -12.10
C GLN A 241 -19.42 -27.88 -13.56
N ASP A 242 -19.54 -26.97 -14.51
CA ASP A 242 -19.40 -27.20 -15.95
C ASP A 242 -18.43 -26.16 -16.55
N TYR A 243 -18.20 -26.22 -17.86
CA TYR A 243 -17.25 -25.35 -18.57
C TYR A 243 -17.92 -24.62 -19.72
N VAL A 244 -17.54 -23.35 -19.92
CA VAL A 244 -18.06 -22.54 -21.02
C VAL A 244 -17.69 -23.18 -22.36
N ARG A 245 -18.66 -23.30 -23.27
CA ARG A 245 -18.49 -23.88 -24.61
C ARG A 245 -18.87 -22.86 -25.68
N ASP A 246 -18.21 -22.95 -26.83
CA ASP A 246 -18.54 -22.17 -28.02
C ASP A 246 -19.79 -22.69 -28.73
N GLU A 247 -20.22 -22.01 -29.80
CA GLU A 247 -21.37 -22.40 -30.63
C GLU A 247 -21.23 -23.80 -31.26
N GLN A 248 -20.00 -24.32 -31.37
CA GLN A 248 -19.70 -25.65 -31.89
C GLN A 248 -19.65 -26.73 -30.79
N GLY A 249 -19.91 -26.35 -29.53
CA GLY A 249 -19.93 -27.25 -28.38
C GLY A 249 -18.55 -27.60 -27.83
N LYS A 250 -17.47 -26.92 -28.27
CA LYS A 250 -16.11 -27.12 -27.78
C LYS A 250 -15.83 -26.20 -26.58
N VAL A 251 -15.08 -26.70 -25.60
CA VAL A 251 -14.72 -25.94 -24.40
C VAL A 251 -13.85 -24.73 -24.78
N VAL A 252 -14.27 -23.55 -24.33
CA VAL A 252 -13.57 -22.28 -24.54
C VAL A 252 -12.34 -22.23 -23.66
N ARG A 253 -11.20 -21.86 -24.25
CA ARG A 253 -9.93 -21.66 -23.56
C ARG A 253 -9.49 -20.21 -23.75
N THR A 254 -9.54 -19.44 -22.67
CA THR A 254 -9.16 -18.01 -22.65
C THR A 254 -7.67 -17.85 -22.38
N ARG A 255 -7.02 -16.90 -23.05
CA ARG A 255 -5.59 -16.59 -22.91
C ARG A 255 -5.41 -15.11 -22.62
N LEU A 256 -4.35 -14.78 -21.89
CA LEU A 256 -3.92 -13.40 -21.74
C LEU A 256 -3.33 -12.87 -23.06
N ASP A 257 -3.95 -11.83 -23.63
CA ASP A 257 -3.41 -11.05 -24.74
C ASP A 257 -2.62 -9.83 -24.22
N GLU A 258 -1.33 -10.07 -23.97
CA GLU A 258 -0.44 -9.00 -23.53
C GLU A 258 -0.12 -8.00 -24.64
N GLU A 259 -0.17 -8.40 -25.91
CA GLU A 259 0.24 -7.54 -27.01
C GLU A 259 -0.75 -6.39 -27.17
N THR A 260 -2.05 -6.70 -27.14
CA THR A 260 -3.11 -5.69 -27.21
C THR A 260 -3.04 -4.72 -26.02
N LEU A 261 -2.83 -5.23 -24.81
CA LEU A 261 -2.70 -4.38 -23.60
C LEU A 261 -1.46 -3.47 -23.63
N GLN A 262 -0.33 -3.98 -24.13
CA GLN A 262 0.88 -3.17 -24.33
C GLN A 262 0.64 -2.05 -25.34
N ARG A 263 -0.07 -2.33 -26.44
CA ARG A 263 -0.40 -1.31 -27.45
C ARG A 263 -1.35 -0.24 -26.91
N ILE A 264 -2.36 -0.62 -26.12
CA ILE A 264 -3.32 0.29 -25.48
C ILE A 264 -2.61 1.23 -24.49
N SER A 265 -1.81 0.68 -23.57
CA SER A 265 -1.09 1.50 -22.59
C SER A 265 -0.06 2.41 -23.26
N ALA A 266 0.68 1.91 -24.25
CA ALA A 266 1.63 2.71 -25.02
C ALA A 266 0.96 3.87 -25.77
N ALA A 267 -0.21 3.65 -26.38
CA ALA A 267 -0.98 4.68 -27.07
C ALA A 267 -1.38 5.84 -26.13
N SER A 268 -1.50 5.57 -24.83
CA SER A 268 -1.86 6.56 -23.82
C SER A 268 -0.70 7.11 -22.99
N LYS A 269 0.55 6.77 -23.33
CA LYS A 269 1.76 7.06 -22.55
C LYS A 269 1.78 6.41 -21.16
N GLY A 270 0.96 5.40 -20.92
CA GLY A 270 1.06 4.52 -19.76
C GLY A 270 2.02 3.36 -20.03
N PHE A 271 1.93 2.33 -19.20
CA PHE A 271 2.66 1.08 -19.41
C PHE A 271 1.80 -0.13 -19.01
N TYR A 272 2.19 -1.28 -19.54
CA TYR A 272 1.63 -2.58 -19.21
C TYR A 272 2.39 -3.24 -18.06
N SER A 273 1.65 -3.93 -17.19
CA SER A 273 2.20 -4.74 -16.10
C SER A 273 1.34 -5.99 -15.90
N PRO A 274 1.89 -7.20 -15.78
CA PRO A 274 1.11 -8.36 -15.39
C PRO A 274 0.67 -8.21 -13.92
N LEU A 275 -0.59 -8.52 -13.59
CA LEU A 275 -1.11 -8.40 -12.23
C LEU A 275 -0.31 -9.22 -11.22
N GLY A 276 0.09 -10.43 -11.61
CA GLY A 276 0.85 -11.36 -10.77
C GLY A 276 -0.01 -12.09 -9.73
N ALA A 277 0.59 -13.06 -9.03
CA ALA A 277 -0.12 -13.90 -8.07
C ALA A 277 -0.47 -13.16 -6.77
N LEU A 278 0.30 -12.14 -6.41
CA LEU A 278 0.12 -11.34 -5.20
C LEU A 278 -0.30 -9.89 -5.50
N GLY A 279 -0.62 -9.55 -6.76
CA GLY A 279 -0.96 -8.19 -7.16
C GLY A 279 0.26 -7.28 -7.38
N GLU A 280 1.44 -7.87 -7.58
CA GLU A 280 2.71 -7.14 -7.79
C GLU A 280 2.64 -6.16 -8.97
N GLY A 281 1.80 -6.45 -9.96
CA GLY A 281 1.60 -5.60 -11.12
C GLY A 281 1.05 -4.22 -10.77
N LEU A 282 0.10 -4.20 -9.84
CA LEU A 282 -0.55 -2.97 -9.39
C LEU A 282 0.39 -2.15 -8.50
N GLU A 283 1.29 -2.82 -7.77
CA GLU A 283 2.39 -2.15 -7.04
C GLU A 283 3.38 -1.43 -7.97
N ARG A 284 3.70 -2.04 -9.12
CA ARG A 284 4.51 -1.37 -10.16
C ARG A 284 3.80 -0.14 -10.70
N VAL A 285 2.48 -0.19 -10.91
CA VAL A 285 1.68 0.97 -11.32
C VAL A 285 1.79 2.09 -10.28
N TYR A 286 1.72 1.78 -8.98
CA TYR A 286 1.92 2.77 -7.91
C TYR A 286 3.30 3.45 -8.01
N THR A 287 4.36 2.64 -7.90
CA THR A 287 5.74 3.11 -7.74
C THR A 287 6.28 3.81 -8.99
N LEU A 288 6.02 3.27 -10.18
CA LEU A 288 6.54 3.80 -11.44
C LEU A 288 5.56 4.75 -12.13
N GLY A 289 4.26 4.62 -11.85
CA GLY A 289 3.20 5.32 -12.58
C GLY A 289 2.60 6.51 -11.83
N LEU A 290 2.39 6.38 -10.52
CA LEU A 290 1.71 7.39 -9.69
C LEU A 290 2.66 8.19 -8.79
N GLU A 291 3.69 7.56 -8.22
CA GLU A 291 4.62 8.22 -7.29
C GLU A 291 5.52 9.26 -7.97
N GLU A 292 5.94 9.00 -9.21
CA GLU A 292 6.74 9.94 -10.02
C GLU A 292 5.95 11.17 -10.50
N ILE A 293 4.62 11.12 -10.46
CA ILE A 293 3.81 12.27 -10.89
C ILE A 293 4.07 13.40 -9.90
N PRO A 294 4.62 14.55 -10.34
CA PRO A 294 4.91 15.65 -9.45
C PRO A 294 3.60 16.06 -8.80
N ARG A 295 3.45 15.76 -7.50
CA ARG A 295 2.35 16.24 -6.66
C ARG A 295 2.44 17.76 -6.42
N GLN A 296 3.23 18.46 -7.24
CA GLN A 296 3.50 19.87 -7.19
C GLN A 296 2.17 20.63 -7.23
N GLU A 297 2.02 21.45 -6.19
CA GLU A 297 1.01 22.46 -5.92
C GLU A 297 0.23 22.92 -7.15
N LEU A 298 -0.83 22.17 -7.48
CA LEU A 298 -1.89 22.63 -8.37
C LEU A 298 -2.60 23.78 -7.65
N ASN A 299 -2.04 24.98 -7.80
CA ASN A 299 -2.48 26.26 -7.26
C ASN A 299 -3.14 26.14 -5.90
N SER A 300 -2.36 26.38 -4.83
CA SER A 300 -2.88 26.73 -3.52
C SER A 300 -3.88 27.86 -3.65
N ARG A 301 -5.15 27.50 -3.84
CA ARG A 301 -6.23 28.45 -3.94
C ARG A 301 -6.47 28.87 -2.51
N MET A 302 -5.90 30.02 -2.16
CA MET A 302 -6.05 30.58 -0.83
C MET A 302 -7.55 30.74 -0.59
N ASN A 303 -8.13 29.87 0.24
CA ASN A 303 -9.53 29.96 0.57
C ASN A 303 -9.66 30.99 1.69
N LYS A 304 -10.51 32.00 1.48
CA LYS A 304 -10.77 33.02 2.50
C LYS A 304 -11.71 32.42 3.53
N GLN A 305 -11.17 31.92 4.64
CA GLN A 305 -12.00 31.47 5.75
C GLN A 305 -12.36 32.68 6.61
N PRO A 306 -13.65 33.09 6.69
CA PRO A 306 -14.06 34.23 7.48
C PRO A 306 -13.88 33.93 8.98
N ILE A 307 -13.35 34.90 9.73
CA ILE A 307 -13.18 34.78 11.18
C ILE A 307 -14.48 35.16 11.87
N GLU A 308 -15.04 34.25 12.66
CA GLU A 308 -16.19 34.52 13.51
C GLU A 308 -15.79 35.45 14.68
N ARG A 309 -16.57 36.51 14.89
CA ARG A 309 -16.34 37.55 15.92
C ARG A 309 -17.55 37.73 16.83
N TYR A 310 -18.35 36.67 17.02
CA TYR A 310 -19.56 36.71 17.83
C TYR A 310 -19.29 37.02 19.31
N GLN A 311 -18.07 36.76 19.80
CA GLN A 311 -17.68 36.93 21.20
C GLN A 311 -17.89 38.38 21.67
N TRP A 312 -17.50 39.38 20.86
CA TRP A 312 -17.64 40.78 21.22
C TRP A 312 -19.11 41.23 21.26
N VAL A 313 -19.91 40.75 20.31
CA VAL A 313 -21.34 41.07 20.23
C VAL A 313 -22.10 40.42 21.38
N LEU A 314 -21.77 39.16 21.70
CA LEU A 314 -22.33 38.44 22.84
C LEU A 314 -21.96 39.13 24.16
N ALA A 315 -20.68 39.49 24.34
CA ALA A 315 -20.21 40.20 25.52
C ALA A 315 -20.96 41.53 25.72
N ALA A 316 -21.12 42.33 24.66
CA ALA A 316 -21.90 43.56 24.71
C ALA A 316 -23.36 43.33 25.11
N GLY A 317 -24.00 42.28 24.57
CA GLY A 317 -25.36 41.87 24.94
C GLY A 317 -25.48 41.51 26.42
N ILE A 318 -24.58 40.67 26.93
CA ILE A 318 -24.53 40.27 28.34
C ILE A 318 -24.32 41.50 29.25
N ILE A 319 -23.40 42.39 28.90
CA ILE A 319 -23.13 43.61 29.66
C ILE A 319 -24.39 44.47 29.78
N LEU A 320 -25.15 44.66 28.69
CA LEU A 320 -26.39 45.44 28.73
C LEU A 320 -27.45 44.81 29.62
N LEU A 321 -27.57 43.48 29.61
CA LEU A 321 -28.48 42.76 30.50
C LEU A 321 -28.06 42.87 31.97
N ILE A 322 -26.76 42.88 32.25
CA ILE A 322 -26.25 43.13 33.60
C ILE A 322 -26.54 44.57 34.04
N PHE A 323 -26.36 45.57 33.17
CA PHE A 323 -26.71 46.97 33.46
C PHE A 323 -28.21 47.16 33.68
N GLU A 324 -29.05 46.52 32.87
CA GLU A 324 -30.50 46.46 33.03
C GLU A 324 -30.86 45.97 34.44
N TRP A 325 -30.22 44.87 34.87
CA TRP A 325 -30.48 44.25 36.16
C TRP A 325 -30.08 45.15 37.32
N LEU A 326 -28.96 45.87 37.20
CA LEU A 326 -28.45 46.82 38.19
C LEU A 326 -29.30 48.09 38.30
N LEU A 327 -30.01 48.49 37.25
CA LEU A 327 -30.89 49.67 37.25
C LEU A 327 -32.21 49.38 37.98
N GLY A 328 -32.42 50.12 39.08
CA GLY A 328 -33.68 50.12 39.82
C GLY A 328 -34.75 51.00 39.16
N THR A 329 -36.02 50.65 39.35
CA THR A 329 -37.17 51.39 38.80
C THR A 329 -37.64 52.57 39.67
N ARG A 330 -37.15 52.67 40.92
CA ARG A 330 -37.48 53.76 41.86
C ARG A 330 -36.61 55.00 41.65
N LYS A 331 -37.14 56.19 42.00
CA LYS A 331 -36.47 57.50 41.89
C LYS A 331 -35.30 57.70 42.87
N THR A 332 -34.99 56.75 43.74
CA THR A 332 -33.90 56.86 44.72
C THR A 332 -32.51 56.90 44.07
N ARG A 333 -31.56 57.55 44.77
CA ARG A 333 -30.12 57.55 44.42
C ARG A 333 -29.59 56.11 44.51
N MET A 334 -28.91 55.64 43.47
CA MET A 334 -28.24 54.33 43.50
C MET A 334 -27.21 54.29 44.64
N PRO A 335 -27.15 53.22 45.46
CA PRO A 335 -26.09 53.05 46.44
C PRO A 335 -24.73 52.88 45.73
N VAL A 336 -23.68 53.47 46.30
CA VAL A 336 -22.31 53.55 45.71
C VAL A 336 -21.76 52.15 45.37
N ALA A 337 -22.06 51.13 46.18
CA ALA A 337 -21.66 49.74 45.96
C ALA A 337 -22.16 49.13 44.63
N ARG A 338 -23.34 49.54 44.15
CA ARG A 338 -23.86 49.08 42.84
C ARG A 338 -23.18 49.79 41.66
N LYS A 339 -22.71 51.03 41.86
CA LYS A 339 -21.95 51.74 40.83
C LYS A 339 -20.56 51.13 40.67
N THR A 340 -19.86 50.85 41.77
CA THR A 340 -18.52 50.26 41.75
C THR A 340 -18.53 48.85 41.16
N ALA A 341 -19.52 48.01 41.50
CA ALA A 341 -19.67 46.69 40.91
C ALA A 341 -19.89 46.73 39.39
N ALA A 342 -20.72 47.65 38.88
CA ALA A 342 -20.95 47.82 37.44
C ALA A 342 -19.67 48.23 36.69
N THR A 343 -18.88 49.13 37.27
CA THR A 343 -17.63 49.60 36.67
C THR A 343 -16.54 48.53 36.69
N LEU A 344 -16.41 47.77 37.77
CA LEU A 344 -15.42 46.68 37.88
C LEU A 344 -15.72 45.53 36.91
N LEU A 345 -17.00 45.20 36.70
CA LEU A 345 -17.43 44.18 35.74
C LEU A 345 -17.17 44.60 34.29
N PHE A 346 -17.24 45.90 33.99
CA PHE A 346 -16.88 46.46 32.68
C PHE A 346 -15.37 46.38 32.41
N ILE A 347 -14.53 46.61 33.42
CA ILE A 347 -13.06 46.59 33.28
C ILE A 347 -12.54 45.14 33.18
N GLY A 348 -13.09 44.21 33.96
CA GLY A 348 -12.65 42.80 33.97
C GLY A 348 -12.84 42.06 32.64
N VAL A 349 -13.80 42.48 31.82
CA VAL A 349 -14.09 41.84 30.51
C VAL A 349 -13.15 42.33 29.40
N PHE A 350 -12.59 43.54 29.50
CA PHE A 350 -11.72 44.12 28.48
C PHE A 350 -10.22 43.84 28.67
N VAL A 351 -9.80 43.32 29.83
CA VAL A 351 -8.37 43.19 30.19
C VAL A 351 -7.83 41.75 30.12
N SER A 352 -8.66 40.71 29.98
CA SER A 352 -8.13 39.35 29.83
C SER A 352 -7.72 39.05 28.38
N PRO A 353 -6.42 38.83 28.08
CA PRO A 353 -6.04 38.17 26.83
C PRO A 353 -6.57 36.73 26.83
N PRO A 354 -6.93 36.16 25.67
CA PRO A 354 -7.29 34.75 25.59
C PRO A 354 -6.07 33.91 26.01
N PRO A 355 -6.25 32.86 26.83
CA PRO A 355 -5.14 31.98 27.18
C PRO A 355 -4.67 31.26 25.92
N GLU A 356 -3.45 31.55 25.48
CA GLU A 356 -2.71 30.70 24.57
C GLU A 356 -2.24 29.47 25.37
N VAL A 357 -2.94 28.35 25.20
CA VAL A 357 -2.52 27.06 25.76
C VAL A 357 -1.61 26.40 24.70
N GLU A 358 -0.30 26.44 24.96
CA GLU A 358 0.78 26.09 24.02
C GLU A 358 0.85 24.59 23.64
N ALA A 359 0.40 23.70 24.53
CA ALA A 359 0.23 22.27 24.27
C ALA A 359 -1.19 21.85 24.71
N SER A 360 -1.99 21.37 23.77
CA SER A 360 -3.34 20.86 24.05
C SER A 360 -3.48 19.49 23.39
N PRO A 361 -4.11 18.50 24.05
CA PRO A 361 -4.48 17.23 23.41
C PRO A 361 -5.21 17.43 22.07
N TYR A 362 -5.96 18.54 21.95
CA TYR A 362 -6.63 18.94 20.71
C TYR A 362 -5.63 19.27 19.59
N LYS A 363 -4.54 19.98 19.91
CA LYS A 363 -3.47 20.33 18.96
C LYS A 363 -2.77 19.05 18.49
N ALA A 364 -2.40 18.15 19.42
CA ALA A 364 -1.82 16.84 19.09
C ALA A 364 -2.72 16.03 18.14
N GLN A 365 -4.02 15.92 18.47
CA GLN A 365 -4.99 15.22 17.64
C GLN A 365 -5.17 15.86 16.26
N LYS A 366 -5.07 17.19 16.16
CA LYS A 366 -5.13 17.91 14.89
C LYS A 366 -3.94 17.56 13.98
N HIS A 367 -2.73 17.49 14.53
CA HIS A 367 -1.54 17.06 13.79
C HIS A 367 -1.67 15.59 13.34
N LEU A 368 -2.14 14.71 14.23
CA LEU A 368 -2.39 13.30 13.91
C LEU A 368 -3.35 13.15 12.71
N LYS A 369 -4.47 13.89 12.70
CA LYS A 369 -5.45 13.87 11.60
C LYS A 369 -4.93 14.44 10.29
N LYS A 370 -3.91 15.29 10.32
CA LYS A 370 -3.28 15.86 9.13
C LYS A 370 -2.18 14.97 8.53
N GLY A 371 -1.82 13.88 9.21
CA GLY A 371 -0.68 13.04 8.84
C GLY A 371 0.69 13.61 9.25
N GLU A 372 0.70 14.63 10.10
CA GLU A 372 1.92 15.24 10.67
C GLU A 372 2.34 14.43 11.91
N PHE A 373 2.80 13.19 11.69
CA PHE A 373 2.94 12.18 12.75
C PHE A 373 4.09 12.46 13.73
N VAL A 374 5.16 13.10 13.28
CA VAL A 374 6.32 13.44 14.13
C VAL A 374 5.94 14.56 15.09
N GLU A 375 5.26 15.59 14.60
CA GLU A 375 4.74 16.69 15.40
C GLU A 375 3.64 16.20 16.36
N ALA A 376 2.78 15.29 15.91
CA ALA A 376 1.80 14.64 16.77
C ALA A 376 2.47 13.85 17.90
N GLU A 377 3.54 13.08 17.59
CA GLU A 377 4.31 12.33 18.58
C GLU A 377 4.85 13.26 19.68
N GLN A 378 5.51 14.35 19.30
CA GLN A 378 6.07 15.31 20.26
C GLN A 378 4.98 15.91 21.16
N LEU A 379 3.90 16.39 20.57
CA LEU A 379 2.79 17.00 21.31
C LEU A 379 2.06 16.01 22.22
N TYR A 380 1.95 14.73 21.83
CA TYR A 380 1.38 13.70 22.71
C TYR A 380 2.31 13.37 23.87
N ARG A 381 3.64 13.32 23.66
CA ARG A 381 4.60 13.13 24.75
C ARG A 381 4.51 14.27 25.77
N GLU A 382 4.43 15.51 25.31
CA GLU A 382 4.21 16.68 26.18
C GLU A 382 2.88 16.59 26.94
N ALA A 383 1.78 16.23 26.25
CA ALA A 383 0.47 16.09 26.88
C ALA A 383 0.40 14.96 27.93
N ILE A 384 1.15 13.86 27.73
CA ILE A 384 1.23 12.75 28.69
C ILE A 384 1.96 13.19 29.97
N VAL A 385 2.95 14.08 29.88
CA VAL A 385 3.62 14.64 31.08
C VAL A 385 2.63 15.45 31.92
N GLU A 386 1.74 16.21 31.29
CA GLU A 386 0.72 16.98 32.00
C GLU A 386 -0.41 16.11 32.57
N LYS A 387 -0.80 15.05 31.85
CA LYS A 387 -1.93 14.18 32.21
C LYS A 387 -1.54 12.70 32.09
N PRO A 388 -0.69 12.20 33.00
CA PRO A 388 -0.20 10.83 32.93
C PRO A 388 -1.28 9.77 33.16
N GLU A 389 -2.42 10.14 33.72
CA GLU A 389 -3.54 9.21 33.99
C GLU A 389 -4.46 9.01 32.75
N ASP A 390 -4.34 9.85 31.72
CA ASP A 390 -5.20 9.77 30.54
C ASP A 390 -4.63 8.78 29.51
N MET A 391 -5.09 7.53 29.60
CA MET A 391 -4.66 6.43 28.71
C MET A 391 -4.97 6.70 27.23
N ARG A 392 -5.91 7.59 26.91
CA ARG A 392 -6.21 7.97 25.53
C ARG A 392 -5.06 8.71 24.89
N LEU A 393 -4.25 9.45 25.67
CA LEU A 393 -3.07 10.13 25.16
C LEU A 393 -1.98 9.12 24.76
N ARG A 394 -1.76 8.09 25.59
CA ARG A 394 -0.85 6.98 25.26
C ARG A 394 -1.34 6.21 24.04
N TYR A 395 -2.60 5.82 24.01
CA TYR A 395 -3.19 5.16 22.84
C TYR A 395 -2.97 5.96 21.54
N ASN A 396 -3.24 7.27 21.55
CA ASN A 396 -3.05 8.11 20.37
C ASN A 396 -1.56 8.31 20.00
N LEU A 397 -0.65 8.35 20.99
CA LEU A 397 0.80 8.31 20.73
C LEU A 397 1.20 6.99 20.04
N GLY A 398 0.64 5.85 20.49
CA GLY A 398 0.84 4.56 19.84
C GLY A 398 0.39 4.56 18.38
N ILE A 399 -0.76 5.18 18.06
CA ILE A 399 -1.21 5.37 16.67
C ILE A 399 -0.20 6.20 15.88
N ALA A 400 0.31 7.31 16.44
CA ALA A 400 1.30 8.15 15.77
C ALA A 400 2.58 7.37 15.43
N LEU A 401 3.09 6.57 16.37
CA LEU A 401 4.27 5.72 16.19
C LEU A 401 4.03 4.61 15.16
N TYR A 402 2.86 3.96 15.20
CA TYR A 402 2.46 2.95 14.22
C TYR A 402 2.45 3.53 12.80
N ARG A 403 1.90 4.73 12.62
CA ARG A 403 1.85 5.43 11.32
C ARG A 403 3.22 5.87 10.81
N GLN A 404 4.21 5.99 11.68
CA GLN A 404 5.62 6.22 11.31
C GLN A 404 6.38 4.92 10.97
N GLY A 405 5.76 3.75 11.10
CA GLY A 405 6.43 2.46 10.92
C GLY A 405 7.26 2.00 12.13
N LYS A 406 7.21 2.73 13.25
CA LYS A 406 7.87 2.39 14.51
C LYS A 406 7.04 1.39 15.31
N TYR A 407 6.84 0.19 14.75
CA TYR A 407 5.88 -0.79 15.29
C TYR A 407 6.25 -1.31 16.69
N ALA A 408 7.53 -1.49 16.98
CA ALA A 408 7.99 -1.92 18.29
C ALA A 408 7.68 -0.87 19.37
N ASP A 409 7.99 0.41 19.10
CA ASP A 409 7.70 1.52 20.02
C ASP A 409 6.18 1.68 20.21
N ALA A 410 5.39 1.49 19.14
CA ALA A 410 3.95 1.54 19.22
C ALA A 410 3.39 0.46 20.16
N ILE A 411 3.89 -0.78 20.10
CA ILE A 411 3.52 -1.86 21.02
C ILE A 411 3.82 -1.49 22.47
N THR A 412 4.99 -0.91 22.75
CA THR A 412 5.35 -0.45 24.11
C THR A 412 4.34 0.55 24.64
N VAL A 413 4.02 1.59 23.87
CA VAL A 413 3.08 2.63 24.29
C VAL A 413 1.65 2.09 24.39
N PHE A 414 1.24 1.17 23.52
CA PHE A 414 -0.05 0.50 23.62
C PHE A 414 -0.16 -0.36 24.87
N THR A 415 0.93 -1.04 25.26
CA THR A 415 0.98 -1.83 26.48
C THR A 415 0.77 -0.94 27.70
N ASP A 416 1.42 0.23 27.75
CA ASP A 416 1.19 1.22 28.82
C ASP A 416 -0.26 1.75 28.84
N ALA A 417 -0.93 1.81 27.68
CA ALA A 417 -2.31 2.26 27.58
C ALA A 417 -3.34 1.18 28.00
N GLN A 418 -2.94 -0.10 28.10
CA GLN A 418 -3.84 -1.21 28.47
C GLN A 418 -4.38 -1.11 29.90
N GLU A 419 -3.77 -0.30 30.76
CA GLU A 419 -4.24 -0.03 32.13
C GLU A 419 -5.56 0.78 32.19
N THR A 420 -6.17 1.07 31.03
CA THR A 420 -7.45 1.76 30.94
C THR A 420 -8.60 0.96 31.58
N ASN A 421 -9.51 1.67 32.25
CA ASN A 421 -10.77 1.11 32.74
C ASN A 421 -11.91 1.18 31.70
N ASP A 422 -11.64 1.75 30.53
CA ASP A 422 -12.60 1.91 29.42
C ASP A 422 -12.53 0.69 28.50
N PRO A 423 -13.54 -0.21 28.48
CA PRO A 423 -13.50 -1.44 27.68
C PRO A 423 -13.40 -1.17 26.18
N ASP A 424 -14.04 -0.11 25.68
CA ASP A 424 -13.99 0.23 24.27
C ASP A 424 -12.58 0.65 23.85
N LEU A 425 -11.91 1.45 24.69
CA LEU A 425 -10.52 1.80 24.47
C LEU A 425 -9.61 0.58 24.57
N GLN A 426 -9.91 -0.36 25.48
CA GLN A 426 -9.15 -1.61 25.61
C GLN A 426 -9.25 -2.46 24.33
N ALA A 427 -10.44 -2.58 23.74
CA ALA A 427 -10.63 -3.26 22.45
C ALA A 427 -9.82 -2.58 21.34
N ASP A 428 -9.86 -1.25 21.26
CA ASP A 428 -9.13 -0.47 20.25
C ASP A 428 -7.59 -0.61 20.40
N ILE A 429 -7.09 -0.67 21.64
CA ILE A 429 -5.68 -0.92 21.93
C ILE A 429 -5.28 -2.31 21.45
N LEU A 430 -6.03 -3.35 21.82
CA LEU A 430 -5.76 -4.73 21.41
C LEU A 430 -5.78 -4.89 19.89
N HIS A 431 -6.78 -4.31 19.22
CA HIS A 431 -6.82 -4.28 17.75
C HIS A 431 -5.52 -3.70 17.15
N ASN A 432 -5.09 -2.53 17.63
CA ASN A 432 -3.90 -1.87 17.10
C ASN A 432 -2.59 -2.59 17.47
N MET A 433 -2.54 -3.29 18.60
CA MET A 433 -1.41 -4.17 18.92
C MET A 433 -1.36 -5.38 17.98
N GLY A 434 -2.51 -5.94 17.61
CA GLY A 434 -2.63 -6.96 16.57
C GLY A 434 -2.07 -6.47 15.23
N ASN A 435 -2.46 -5.26 14.81
CA ASN A 435 -1.95 -4.62 13.59
C ASN A 435 -0.43 -4.42 13.64
N ALA A 436 0.11 -3.93 14.76
CA ALA A 436 1.54 -3.71 14.92
C ALA A 436 2.35 -5.02 14.92
N MET A 437 1.89 -6.06 15.64
CA MET A 437 2.53 -7.38 15.63
C MET A 437 2.48 -8.03 14.25
N TYR A 438 1.37 -7.86 13.52
CA TYR A 438 1.26 -8.33 12.14
C TYR A 438 2.36 -7.74 11.26
N ARG A 439 2.56 -6.42 11.30
CA ARG A 439 3.59 -5.71 10.52
C ARG A 439 5.00 -6.10 10.93
N ILE A 440 5.24 -6.31 12.22
CA ILE A 440 6.53 -6.82 12.72
C ILE A 440 6.81 -8.20 12.13
N GLY A 441 5.84 -9.11 12.18
CA GLY A 441 5.97 -10.45 11.58
C GLY A 441 6.19 -10.35 10.06
N GLU A 442 5.42 -9.52 9.37
CA GLU A 442 5.53 -9.32 7.92
C GLU A 442 6.93 -8.87 7.50
N SER A 443 7.56 -7.95 8.26
CA SER A 443 8.92 -7.49 7.98
C SER A 443 10.00 -8.59 8.07
N LYS A 444 9.70 -9.70 8.77
CA LYS A 444 10.64 -10.80 9.04
C LYS A 444 10.43 -12.02 8.13
N ILE A 445 9.40 -12.02 7.28
CA ILE A 445 9.04 -13.14 6.39
C ILE A 445 10.25 -13.65 5.60
N SER A 446 11.06 -12.75 5.05
CA SER A 446 12.13 -13.11 4.10
C SER A 446 13.32 -13.86 4.72
N ASN A 447 13.59 -13.60 6.01
CA ASN A 447 14.86 -13.97 6.66
C ASN A 447 14.69 -14.70 8.03
N GLN A 448 13.54 -14.62 8.69
CA GLN A 448 13.32 -15.18 10.04
C GLN A 448 11.88 -15.70 10.25
N GLN A 449 11.50 -16.74 9.49
CA GLN A 449 10.13 -17.28 9.50
C GLN A 449 9.65 -17.89 10.83
N PRO A 450 10.49 -18.59 11.64
CA PRO A 450 10.04 -19.04 12.97
C PRO A 450 9.64 -17.86 13.86
N GLN A 451 10.31 -16.72 13.72
CA GLN A 451 9.98 -15.51 14.44
C GLN A 451 8.73 -14.84 13.87
N THR A 452 8.56 -14.86 12.54
CA THR A 452 7.34 -14.39 11.86
C THR A 452 6.10 -15.10 12.41
N ARG A 453 6.13 -16.43 12.48
CA ARG A 453 5.01 -17.22 13.04
C ARG A 453 4.74 -16.88 14.51
N LYS A 454 5.79 -16.66 15.32
CA LYS A 454 5.63 -16.22 16.71
C LYS A 454 4.98 -14.84 16.82
N ASP A 455 5.41 -13.90 16.00
CA ASP A 455 4.87 -12.53 16.01
C ASP A 455 3.42 -12.52 15.51
N TRP A 456 3.09 -13.31 14.48
CA TRP A 456 1.73 -13.49 14.00
C TRP A 456 0.82 -14.26 14.98
N ALA A 457 1.37 -15.20 15.75
CA ALA A 457 0.62 -15.83 16.83
C ALA A 457 0.23 -14.82 17.92
N LYS A 458 1.12 -13.86 18.25
CA LYS A 458 0.76 -12.75 19.14
C LYS A 458 -0.29 -11.82 18.52
N ALA A 459 -0.20 -11.55 17.21
CA ALA A 459 -1.23 -10.77 16.52
C ALA A 459 -2.62 -11.45 16.60
N LEU A 460 -2.69 -12.79 16.45
CA LEU A 460 -3.92 -13.56 16.66
C LEU A 460 -4.45 -13.40 18.08
N GLU A 461 -3.59 -13.51 19.09
CA GLU A 461 -3.98 -13.32 20.50
C GLU A 461 -4.61 -11.94 20.71
N TYR A 462 -3.99 -10.88 20.19
CA TYR A 462 -4.52 -9.53 20.34
C TYR A 462 -5.83 -9.30 19.59
N TYR A 463 -5.99 -9.80 18.36
CA TYR A 463 -7.27 -9.69 17.65
C TYR A 463 -8.38 -10.46 18.35
N ASN A 464 -8.10 -11.68 18.82
CA ASN A 464 -9.07 -12.46 19.58
C ASN A 464 -9.44 -11.74 20.88
N GLY A 465 -8.46 -11.16 21.60
CA GLY A 465 -8.71 -10.36 22.80
C GLY A 465 -9.60 -9.15 22.53
N SER A 466 -9.39 -8.43 21.42
CA SER A 466 -10.26 -7.34 20.99
C SER A 466 -11.70 -7.83 20.73
N LEU A 467 -11.86 -8.94 20.01
CA LEU A 467 -13.18 -9.50 19.67
C LEU A 467 -13.92 -10.10 20.87
N VAL A 468 -13.22 -10.46 21.96
CA VAL A 468 -13.90 -10.82 23.22
C VAL A 468 -14.65 -9.62 23.80
N ILE A 469 -14.11 -8.41 23.65
CA ILE A 469 -14.73 -7.17 24.14
C ILE A 469 -15.74 -6.63 23.12
N ARG A 470 -15.38 -6.63 21.83
CA ARG A 470 -16.23 -6.14 20.73
C ARG A 470 -16.39 -7.22 19.64
N PRO A 471 -17.30 -8.20 19.82
CA PRO A 471 -17.46 -9.32 18.89
C PRO A 471 -17.85 -8.93 17.47
N GLU A 472 -18.60 -7.82 17.32
CA GLU A 472 -19.13 -7.35 16.04
C GLU A 472 -18.23 -6.31 15.34
N ASP A 473 -16.97 -6.16 15.75
CA ASP A 473 -16.04 -5.23 15.10
C ASP A 473 -15.63 -5.72 13.68
N PRO A 474 -16.12 -5.09 12.60
CA PRO A 474 -15.87 -5.58 11.25
C PRO A 474 -14.40 -5.45 10.84
N GLU A 475 -13.67 -4.44 11.36
CA GLU A 475 -12.26 -4.23 11.01
C GLU A 475 -11.39 -5.30 11.65
N THR A 476 -11.59 -5.58 12.95
CA THR A 476 -10.87 -6.66 13.64
C THR A 476 -11.19 -8.03 13.03
N GLN A 477 -12.46 -8.32 12.70
CA GLN A 477 -12.83 -9.59 12.06
C GLN A 477 -12.16 -9.76 10.68
N ALA A 478 -12.11 -8.70 9.88
CA ALA A 478 -11.44 -8.72 8.58
C ALA A 478 -9.93 -8.95 8.73
N ASN A 479 -9.27 -8.24 9.67
CA ASN A 479 -7.84 -8.39 9.93
C ASN A 479 -7.50 -9.78 10.46
N LEU A 480 -8.35 -10.36 11.33
CA LEU A 480 -8.19 -11.72 11.83
C LEU A 480 -8.32 -12.76 10.71
N LYS A 481 -9.35 -12.64 9.86
CA LYS A 481 -9.55 -13.52 8.70
C LYS A 481 -8.36 -13.46 7.74
N PHE A 482 -7.88 -12.25 7.47
CA PHE A 482 -6.71 -12.02 6.64
C PHE A 482 -5.44 -12.63 7.24
N LEU A 483 -5.21 -12.46 8.54
CA LEU A 483 -4.06 -13.07 9.23
C LEU A 483 -4.10 -14.59 9.18
N ASN A 484 -5.26 -15.21 9.41
CA ASN A 484 -5.42 -16.66 9.30
C ASN A 484 -5.09 -17.16 7.88
N TYR A 485 -5.59 -16.48 6.85
CA TYR A 485 -5.23 -16.79 5.47
C TYR A 485 -3.72 -16.68 5.21
N ARG A 486 -3.07 -15.64 5.75
CA ARG A 486 -1.61 -15.45 5.63
C ARG A 486 -0.82 -16.55 6.34
N ILE A 487 -1.29 -17.03 7.49
CA ILE A 487 -0.68 -18.14 8.21
C ILE A 487 -0.86 -19.46 7.45
N GLU A 488 -2.06 -19.72 6.92
CA GLU A 488 -2.38 -20.93 6.14
C GLU A 488 -1.59 -21.01 4.83
N THR A 489 -1.39 -19.87 4.17
CA THR A 489 -0.65 -19.78 2.91
C THR A 489 0.87 -19.79 3.07
N LEU A 490 1.38 -19.65 4.30
CA LEU A 490 2.81 -19.73 4.59
C LEU A 490 3.29 -21.20 4.64
N VAL A 491 3.19 -21.92 3.51
CA VAL A 491 3.65 -23.31 3.37
C VAL A 491 5.18 -23.32 3.30
N LEU A 492 5.81 -24.03 4.23
CA LEU A 492 7.25 -24.19 4.29
C LEU A 492 7.66 -25.53 3.72
N TYR A 493 8.74 -25.51 2.94
CA TYR A 493 9.42 -26.71 2.49
C TYR A 493 10.86 -26.75 3.00
N ASP A 494 11.29 -27.94 3.39
CA ASP A 494 12.66 -28.24 3.80
C ASP A 494 13.57 -28.36 2.58
N LEU A 495 14.70 -27.65 2.59
CA LEU A 495 15.82 -27.88 1.69
C LEU A 495 16.99 -28.45 2.48
N PHE A 496 17.32 -29.70 2.19
CA PHE A 496 18.52 -30.37 2.65
C PHE A 496 19.61 -30.27 1.60
N LEU A 497 20.85 -30.06 2.05
CA LEU A 497 22.03 -30.12 1.20
C LEU A 497 22.90 -31.30 1.65
N ASP A 498 23.38 -32.08 0.69
CA ASP A 498 24.22 -33.25 0.93
C ASP A 498 25.40 -33.29 -0.05
N SER A 499 26.35 -34.19 0.15
CA SER A 499 27.42 -34.46 -0.80
C SER A 499 27.88 -35.91 -0.74
N ASN A 500 28.34 -36.42 -1.88
CA ASN A 500 29.04 -37.72 -1.94
C ASN A 500 30.40 -37.72 -1.21
N PHE A 501 30.96 -36.54 -0.88
CA PHE A 501 32.14 -36.39 0.00
C PHE A 501 31.90 -35.29 1.06
N PRO A 502 31.13 -35.56 2.12
CA PRO A 502 30.67 -34.54 3.06
C PRO A 502 31.79 -33.83 3.82
N ASP A 503 32.92 -34.51 4.07
CA ASP A 503 34.07 -33.94 4.80
C ASP A 503 34.93 -32.98 3.95
N LEU A 504 34.71 -32.96 2.63
CA LEU A 504 35.53 -32.21 1.67
C LEU A 504 34.85 -30.95 1.12
N VAL A 505 33.60 -30.69 1.53
CA VAL A 505 32.82 -29.56 1.03
C VAL A 505 31.98 -28.89 2.12
N GLU A 506 32.12 -27.57 2.23
CA GLU A 506 31.21 -26.75 3.03
C GLU A 506 30.00 -26.35 2.16
N LEU A 507 28.81 -26.85 2.52
CA LEU A 507 27.55 -26.53 1.85
C LEU A 507 26.81 -25.43 2.60
N LYS A 508 26.34 -24.40 1.87
CA LYS A 508 25.53 -23.30 2.42
C LYS A 508 24.25 -23.14 1.64
N GLY A 509 23.16 -22.81 2.35
CA GLY A 509 21.85 -22.51 1.79
C GLY A 509 20.73 -23.48 2.16
N ALA A 510 21.00 -24.50 2.99
CA ALA A 510 19.98 -25.38 3.57
C ALA A 510 19.04 -24.62 4.53
N GLY A 511 17.83 -25.14 4.73
CA GLY A 511 16.86 -24.59 5.69
C GLY A 511 15.41 -24.77 5.28
N ASN A 512 14.50 -24.09 5.99
CA ASN A 512 13.07 -24.04 5.70
C ASN A 512 12.72 -22.78 4.93
N PHE A 513 11.97 -22.92 3.83
CA PHE A 513 11.69 -21.81 2.93
C PHE A 513 10.26 -21.82 2.41
N ASP A 514 9.72 -20.63 2.10
CA ASP A 514 8.40 -20.53 1.47
C ASP A 514 8.39 -21.15 0.06
N GLN A 515 7.22 -21.67 -0.33
CA GLN A 515 6.94 -22.07 -1.70
C GLN A 515 7.22 -20.93 -2.71
N GLY A 516 7.82 -21.28 -3.84
CA GLY A 516 8.11 -20.39 -4.97
C GLY A 516 9.41 -19.60 -4.85
N ILE A 517 10.10 -19.61 -3.71
CA ILE A 517 11.37 -18.88 -3.55
C ILE A 517 12.50 -19.58 -4.31
N LYS A 518 13.36 -18.79 -4.97
CA LYS A 518 14.63 -19.25 -5.56
C LYS A 518 15.78 -19.04 -4.58
N ARG A 519 16.16 -20.08 -3.83
CA ARG A 519 17.19 -19.99 -2.78
C ARG A 519 18.60 -20.18 -3.34
N PRO A 520 19.54 -19.25 -3.05
CA PRO A 520 20.92 -19.42 -3.43
C PRO A 520 21.58 -20.50 -2.56
N ILE A 521 22.28 -21.43 -3.22
CA ILE A 521 23.09 -22.45 -2.56
C ILE A 521 24.53 -22.33 -3.05
N SER A 522 25.48 -22.74 -2.20
CA SER A 522 26.90 -22.76 -2.57
C SER A 522 27.66 -23.92 -1.95
N ALA A 523 28.62 -24.43 -2.70
CA ALA A 523 29.58 -25.44 -2.28
C ALA A 523 30.99 -24.81 -2.29
N THR A 524 31.70 -24.92 -1.17
CA THR A 524 33.09 -24.48 -1.06
C THR A 524 33.95 -25.69 -0.71
N LEU A 525 34.82 -26.11 -1.63
CA LEU A 525 35.66 -27.29 -1.46
C LEU A 525 36.88 -26.94 -0.59
N THR A 526 37.29 -27.88 0.25
CA THR A 526 38.50 -27.74 1.08
C THR A 526 39.78 -28.09 0.31
N ASP A 527 39.68 -29.01 -0.67
CA ASP A 527 40.81 -29.49 -1.48
C ASP A 527 40.46 -29.43 -2.98
N THR A 528 40.70 -28.27 -3.57
CA THR A 528 40.47 -28.03 -5.01
C THR A 528 41.55 -28.64 -5.91
N ASP A 529 42.65 -29.14 -5.33
CA ASP A 529 43.73 -29.75 -6.10
C ASP A 529 43.44 -31.20 -6.46
N ARG A 530 42.71 -31.90 -5.59
CA ARG A 530 42.33 -33.31 -5.76
C ARG A 530 40.86 -33.54 -6.07
N TYR A 531 39.99 -32.55 -5.89
CA TYR A 531 38.57 -32.70 -6.15
C TYR A 531 38.01 -31.49 -6.88
N ARG A 532 36.99 -31.73 -7.72
CA ARG A 532 36.16 -30.67 -8.27
C ARG A 532 34.69 -31.00 -8.17
N LEU A 533 33.87 -29.95 -8.09
CA LEU A 533 32.42 -30.09 -8.24
C LEU A 533 32.10 -30.37 -9.70
N VAL A 534 31.40 -31.47 -9.96
CA VAL A 534 30.88 -31.80 -11.29
C VAL A 534 29.52 -31.13 -11.47
N LYS A 535 28.60 -31.38 -10.53
CA LYS A 535 27.25 -30.81 -10.57
C LYS A 535 26.54 -30.89 -9.22
N TRP A 536 25.52 -30.07 -9.07
CA TRP A 536 24.43 -30.28 -8.11
C TRP A 536 23.40 -31.23 -8.72
N GLU A 537 22.99 -32.22 -7.97
CA GLU A 537 21.96 -33.19 -8.33
C GLU A 537 20.68 -32.93 -7.52
N GLY A 538 19.54 -32.89 -8.20
CA GLY A 538 18.23 -32.63 -7.62
C GLY A 538 17.39 -31.68 -8.49
N GLU A 539 16.07 -31.72 -8.31
CA GLU A 539 15.15 -30.93 -9.11
C GLU A 539 15.17 -29.43 -8.78
N GLY A 540 14.97 -28.58 -9.79
CA GLY A 540 14.78 -27.14 -9.60
C GLY A 540 16.08 -26.33 -9.48
N VAL A 541 17.25 -26.93 -9.73
CA VAL A 541 18.55 -26.24 -9.78
C VAL A 541 18.74 -25.56 -11.14
N LYS A 542 18.97 -24.24 -11.17
CA LYS A 542 19.05 -23.47 -12.43
C LYS A 542 20.37 -23.69 -13.21
N ASP A 543 21.49 -23.70 -12.51
CA ASP A 543 22.84 -23.84 -13.08
C ASP A 543 23.59 -24.92 -12.28
N PRO A 544 23.38 -26.21 -12.55
CA PRO A 544 23.86 -27.28 -11.67
C PRO A 544 25.38 -27.43 -11.64
N GLU A 545 26.11 -27.03 -12.68
CA GLU A 545 27.58 -27.17 -12.73
C GLU A 545 28.33 -26.03 -11.99
N LYS A 546 27.62 -24.97 -11.59
CA LYS A 546 28.23 -23.83 -10.89
C LYS A 546 28.29 -24.09 -9.40
N ALA A 547 29.46 -23.84 -8.80
CA ALA A 547 29.65 -23.90 -7.34
C ALA A 547 28.69 -22.98 -6.55
N LYS A 548 28.18 -21.91 -7.18
CA LYS A 548 27.10 -21.06 -6.65
C LYS A 548 25.93 -21.06 -7.63
N THR A 549 24.76 -21.48 -7.16
CA THR A 549 23.56 -21.62 -8.00
C THR A 549 22.30 -21.29 -7.21
N LYS A 550 21.12 -21.45 -7.82
CA LYS A 550 19.82 -21.22 -7.18
C LYS A 550 18.91 -22.42 -7.37
N VAL A 551 18.12 -22.73 -6.34
CA VAL A 551 17.13 -23.81 -6.30
C VAL A 551 15.74 -23.23 -6.11
N LEU A 552 14.78 -23.61 -6.94
CA LEU A 552 13.37 -23.30 -6.74
C LEU A 552 12.80 -24.20 -5.64
N ILE A 553 12.17 -23.60 -4.63
CA ILE A 553 11.52 -24.30 -3.53
C ILE A 553 10.04 -24.48 -3.87
N ASP A 554 9.62 -25.65 -4.34
CA ASP A 554 8.23 -25.98 -4.64
C ASP A 554 7.71 -27.23 -3.89
N ALA A 555 8.62 -27.95 -3.22
CA ALA A 555 8.38 -29.09 -2.36
C ALA A 555 9.59 -29.28 -1.42
N ASN A 556 9.51 -30.21 -0.46
CA ASN A 556 10.68 -30.65 0.30
C ASN A 556 11.70 -31.26 -0.66
N LYS A 557 12.97 -30.83 -0.57
CA LYS A 557 14.03 -31.24 -1.50
C LYS A 557 15.31 -31.57 -0.76
N THR A 558 16.04 -32.53 -1.31
CA THR A 558 17.45 -32.77 -0.99
C THR A 558 18.24 -32.52 -2.26
N ILE A 559 19.24 -31.65 -2.18
CA ILE A 559 20.14 -31.33 -3.30
C ILE A 559 21.54 -31.79 -2.93
N THR A 560 22.13 -32.65 -3.77
CA THR A 560 23.41 -33.28 -3.49
C THR A 560 24.52 -32.69 -4.36
N ALA A 561 25.61 -32.22 -3.75
CA ALA A 561 26.82 -31.81 -4.46
C ALA A 561 27.62 -33.06 -4.88
N GLN A 562 27.70 -33.31 -6.18
CA GLN A 562 28.48 -34.40 -6.76
C GLN A 562 29.90 -33.93 -7.07
N LEU A 563 30.85 -34.43 -6.30
CA LEU A 563 32.28 -34.20 -6.48
C LEU A 563 32.92 -35.40 -7.17
N VAL A 564 33.99 -35.14 -7.91
CA VAL A 564 34.84 -36.17 -8.50
C VAL A 564 36.30 -35.93 -8.11
N GLU A 565 37.04 -37.02 -7.92
CA GLU A 565 38.47 -37.00 -7.69
C GLU A 565 39.21 -36.68 -9.00
N LEU A 566 40.22 -35.83 -8.93
CA LEU A 566 41.09 -35.46 -10.04
C LEU A 566 42.35 -36.32 -10.02
N VAL A 567 42.74 -36.80 -11.19
CA VAL A 567 43.96 -37.59 -11.41
C VAL A 567 44.87 -36.89 -12.42
N ASN A 568 46.18 -36.97 -12.21
CA ASN A 568 47.18 -36.36 -13.06
C ASN A 568 47.63 -37.32 -14.16
N LEU A 569 47.56 -36.86 -15.41
CA LEU A 569 48.21 -37.51 -16.54
C LEU A 569 49.48 -36.74 -16.92
N GLN A 570 50.62 -37.44 -16.83
CA GLN A 570 51.90 -36.96 -17.33
C GLN A 570 52.28 -37.75 -18.58
N VAL A 571 52.95 -37.08 -19.52
CA VAL A 571 53.47 -37.72 -20.73
C VAL A 571 54.98 -37.50 -20.78
N ALA A 572 55.74 -38.59 -20.76
CA ALA A 572 57.19 -38.59 -20.94
C ALA A 572 57.52 -39.08 -22.35
N VAL A 573 58.49 -38.45 -23.03
CA VAL A 573 58.86 -38.81 -24.41
C VAL A 573 60.28 -39.34 -24.41
N ILE A 574 60.50 -40.49 -25.05
CA ILE A 574 61.81 -41.13 -25.16
C ILE A 574 62.17 -41.36 -26.65
N PRO A 575 63.31 -40.83 -27.13
CA PRO A 575 64.23 -39.94 -26.40
C PRO A 575 63.64 -38.54 -26.21
N GLU A 576 64.18 -37.81 -25.24
CA GLU A 576 63.73 -36.46 -24.91
C GLU A 576 63.90 -35.53 -26.13
N GLY A 577 62.84 -34.77 -26.46
CA GLY A 577 62.81 -33.92 -27.66
C GLY A 577 62.37 -34.62 -28.95
N ALA A 578 61.88 -35.87 -28.89
CA ALA A 578 61.38 -36.56 -30.08
C ALA A 578 59.98 -36.09 -30.55
N GLY A 579 59.31 -35.22 -29.79
CA GLY A 579 57.99 -34.69 -30.11
C GLY A 579 57.26 -34.12 -28.90
N THR A 580 56.01 -33.74 -29.08
CA THR A 580 55.17 -33.13 -28.03
C THR A 580 53.81 -33.82 -27.92
N SER A 581 53.24 -33.80 -26.71
CA SER A 581 51.87 -34.27 -26.47
C SER A 581 51.04 -33.18 -25.80
N THR A 582 49.79 -33.06 -26.22
CA THR A 582 48.82 -32.10 -25.66
C THR A 582 47.94 -32.69 -24.56
N SER A 583 48.16 -33.96 -24.20
CA SER A 583 47.26 -34.73 -23.32
C SER A 583 47.68 -34.70 -21.84
N LEU A 584 48.63 -33.85 -21.47
CA LEU A 584 49.06 -33.70 -20.07
C LEU A 584 48.11 -32.77 -19.30
N GLY A 585 47.77 -33.14 -18.06
CA GLY A 585 46.86 -32.33 -17.23
C GLY A 585 46.18 -33.08 -16.08
N LYS A 586 45.22 -32.41 -15.44
CA LYS A 586 44.32 -32.99 -14.44
C LYS A 586 43.00 -33.35 -15.10
N TYR A 587 42.54 -34.58 -14.89
CA TYR A 587 41.32 -35.14 -15.47
C TYR A 587 40.46 -35.78 -14.40
N ASP A 588 39.18 -36.01 -14.69
CA ASP A 588 38.29 -36.71 -13.77
C ASP A 588 38.70 -38.18 -13.68
N LYS A 589 38.72 -38.74 -12.47
CA LYS A 589 38.93 -40.17 -12.28
C LYS A 589 37.84 -40.97 -13.01
N GLY A 590 38.27 -41.86 -13.90
CA GLY A 590 37.45 -42.68 -14.77
C GLY A 590 37.18 -42.08 -16.15
N GLU A 591 37.64 -40.85 -16.42
CA GLU A 591 37.51 -40.17 -17.71
C GLU A 591 38.34 -40.88 -18.80
N GLU A 592 37.79 -40.94 -20.02
CA GLU A 592 38.51 -41.35 -21.22
C GLU A 592 39.17 -40.13 -21.86
N VAL A 593 40.49 -40.03 -21.74
CA VAL A 593 41.26 -38.88 -22.20
C VAL A 593 41.89 -39.20 -23.56
N PRO A 594 41.72 -38.34 -24.58
CA PRO A 594 42.40 -38.52 -25.85
C PRO A 594 43.91 -38.31 -25.70
N LEU A 595 44.69 -39.28 -26.14
CA LEU A 595 46.14 -39.20 -26.30
C LEU A 595 46.45 -38.72 -27.71
N LYS A 596 47.12 -37.57 -27.82
CA LYS A 596 47.62 -37.05 -29.08
C LYS A 596 49.11 -36.74 -28.96
N PHE A 597 49.89 -37.27 -29.89
CA PHE A 597 51.33 -37.04 -29.98
C PHE A 597 51.72 -36.59 -31.38
N GLU A 598 52.53 -35.53 -31.44
CA GLU A 598 53.08 -34.98 -32.67
C GLU A 598 54.60 -35.14 -32.62
N SER A 599 55.13 -35.95 -33.54
CA SER A 599 56.58 -36.20 -33.64
C SER A 599 57.33 -34.97 -34.16
N GLU A 600 58.51 -34.73 -33.63
CA GLU A 600 59.44 -33.71 -34.15
C GLU A 600 60.20 -34.24 -35.37
N TYR A 601 60.74 -33.35 -36.20
CA TYR A 601 61.45 -33.74 -37.42
C TYR A 601 62.61 -34.71 -37.11
N GLY A 602 62.68 -35.80 -37.87
CA GLY A 602 63.68 -36.85 -37.67
C GLY A 602 63.25 -37.98 -36.72
N TRP A 603 62.07 -37.90 -36.11
CA TRP A 603 61.53 -38.93 -35.22
C TRP A 603 60.24 -39.55 -35.75
N ARG A 604 60.05 -40.84 -35.47
CA ARG A 604 58.84 -41.60 -35.77
C ARG A 604 58.24 -42.14 -34.47
N PHE A 605 56.96 -41.85 -34.24
CA PHE A 605 56.18 -42.48 -33.17
C PHE A 605 56.14 -44.00 -33.36
N VAL A 606 56.41 -44.75 -32.28
CA VAL A 606 56.36 -46.21 -32.27
C VAL A 606 55.14 -46.68 -31.49
N GLN A 607 55.07 -46.32 -30.21
CA GLN A 607 53.97 -46.71 -29.33
C GLN A 607 53.90 -45.83 -28.07
N TYR A 608 52.74 -45.85 -27.44
CA TYR A 608 52.56 -45.47 -26.05
C TYR A 608 52.80 -46.67 -25.12
N GLU A 609 53.48 -46.45 -24.00
CA GLU A 609 53.58 -47.39 -22.90
C GLU A 609 52.87 -46.83 -21.67
N GLY A 610 51.88 -47.56 -21.17
CA GLY A 610 51.09 -47.17 -20.02
C GLY A 610 49.86 -48.07 -19.84
N PRO A 611 49.21 -48.04 -18.66
CA PRO A 611 48.01 -48.81 -18.39
C PRO A 611 46.78 -48.24 -19.13
N ASN A 612 45.81 -49.09 -19.44
CA ASN A 612 44.47 -48.71 -19.92
C ASN A 612 44.43 -47.85 -21.21
N ILE A 613 45.43 -48.01 -22.09
CA ILE A 613 45.45 -47.38 -23.42
C ILE A 613 44.75 -48.29 -24.43
N GLN A 614 43.80 -47.78 -25.20
CA GLN A 614 43.00 -48.60 -26.13
C GLN A 614 43.80 -49.08 -27.34
N ASP A 615 44.54 -48.20 -28.03
CA ASP A 615 45.36 -48.52 -29.20
C ASP A 615 46.77 -47.92 -29.04
N PRO A 616 47.70 -48.64 -28.41
CA PRO A 616 49.00 -48.07 -28.04
C PRO A 616 49.90 -47.72 -29.24
N THR A 617 49.68 -48.32 -30.42
CA THR A 617 50.52 -48.08 -31.61
C THR A 617 49.95 -47.02 -32.55
N ASN A 618 48.86 -46.38 -32.15
CA ASN A 618 48.26 -45.26 -32.87
C ASN A 618 48.62 -43.94 -32.17
N PRO A 619 49.21 -42.94 -32.87
CA PRO A 619 49.55 -41.65 -32.28
C PRO A 619 48.32 -40.85 -31.80
N GLU A 620 47.12 -41.16 -32.30
CA GLU A 620 45.83 -40.67 -31.81
C GLU A 620 45.06 -41.81 -31.13
N SER A 621 45.22 -41.93 -29.81
CA SER A 621 44.64 -43.02 -29.00
C SER A 621 43.80 -42.46 -27.85
N THR A 622 43.31 -43.32 -26.96
CA THR A 622 42.59 -42.92 -25.74
C THR A 622 43.10 -43.71 -24.55
N ILE A 623 43.11 -43.07 -23.37
CA ILE A 623 43.46 -43.69 -22.10
C ILE A 623 42.33 -43.49 -21.09
N LYS A 624 41.97 -44.55 -20.36
CA LYS A 624 41.05 -44.44 -19.22
C LYS A 624 41.85 -44.25 -17.92
N LEU A 625 41.71 -43.09 -17.30
CA LEU A 625 42.52 -42.71 -16.13
C LEU A 625 41.85 -43.11 -14.82
N GLU A 626 42.40 -44.10 -14.11
CA GLU A 626 41.89 -44.55 -12.80
C GLU A 626 42.72 -44.02 -11.62
N SER A 627 43.94 -43.54 -11.87
CA SER A 627 44.89 -42.98 -10.90
C SER A 627 45.88 -42.06 -11.60
N ASP A 628 46.70 -41.33 -10.83
CA ASP A 628 47.86 -40.61 -11.37
C ASP A 628 48.70 -41.56 -12.24
N THR A 629 48.89 -41.18 -13.50
CA THR A 629 49.46 -42.05 -14.53
C THR A 629 50.48 -41.28 -15.35
N THR A 630 51.64 -41.90 -15.58
CA THR A 630 52.64 -41.43 -16.54
C THR A 630 52.58 -42.34 -17.76
N VAL A 631 52.29 -41.77 -18.92
CA VAL A 631 52.38 -42.46 -20.22
C VAL A 631 53.73 -42.14 -20.84
N VAL A 632 54.44 -43.15 -21.31
CA VAL A 632 55.72 -42.98 -21.98
C VAL A 632 55.51 -43.14 -23.50
N VAL A 633 55.93 -42.14 -24.27
CA VAL A 633 55.92 -42.20 -25.74
C VAL A 633 57.26 -42.69 -26.21
N ILE A 634 57.28 -43.82 -26.90
CA ILE A 634 58.48 -44.37 -27.51
C ILE A 634 58.55 -43.90 -28.96
N CYS A 635 59.66 -43.23 -29.29
CA CYS A 635 59.98 -42.79 -30.64
C CYS A 635 61.32 -43.40 -31.07
N GLU A 636 61.50 -43.51 -32.39
CA GLU A 636 62.77 -43.93 -32.99
C GLU A 636 63.17 -42.95 -34.10
N GLU A 637 64.45 -42.94 -34.47
CA GLU A 637 64.94 -42.13 -35.57
C GLU A 637 64.29 -42.57 -36.89
N ALA A 638 63.67 -41.62 -37.60
CA ALA A 638 63.16 -41.84 -38.93
C ALA A 638 64.34 -41.96 -39.89
N LYS A 639 64.76 -43.19 -40.24
CA LYS A 639 65.78 -43.42 -41.26
C LYS A 639 65.31 -42.84 -42.59
N GLU A 640 65.99 -41.80 -43.07
CA GLU A 640 65.79 -41.26 -44.42
C GLU A 640 66.02 -42.37 -45.45
N LEU A 641 65.02 -42.63 -46.30
CA LEU A 641 65.23 -43.29 -47.58
C LEU A 641 66.04 -42.33 -48.44
N VAL A 642 67.36 -42.52 -48.46
CA VAL A 642 68.25 -41.91 -49.46
C VAL A 642 67.79 -42.42 -50.82
N PHE A 643 67.11 -41.58 -51.60
CA PHE A 643 66.88 -41.80 -53.02
C PHE A 643 68.22 -41.56 -53.73
N ASP A 644 68.91 -42.63 -54.11
CA ASP A 644 70.06 -42.57 -55.02
C ASP A 644 69.55 -42.09 -56.39
N LEU A 645 69.86 -40.84 -56.74
CA LEU A 645 69.78 -40.33 -58.10
C LEU A 645 71.05 -40.74 -58.85
N GLU A 646 71.18 -42.02 -59.18
CA GLU A 646 72.17 -42.46 -60.17
C GLU A 646 71.63 -42.31 -61.59
N LYS A 647 72.25 -41.34 -62.30
CA LYS A 647 72.55 -41.28 -63.73
C LYS A 647 71.75 -42.18 -64.68
N ASP A 648 71.01 -41.54 -65.57
CA ASP A 648 70.79 -42.06 -66.93
C ASP A 648 71.31 -41.02 -67.95
N GLU A 649 72.60 -41.13 -68.28
CA GLU A 649 73.17 -40.58 -69.52
C GLU A 649 73.28 -41.73 -70.53
N SER A 650 72.76 -41.48 -71.74
CA SER A 650 72.73 -42.36 -72.95
C SER A 650 71.66 -43.46 -72.92
N VAL A 651 70.73 -43.51 -73.88
CA VAL A 651 70.96 -43.86 -75.29
C VAL A 651 69.87 -43.29 -76.22
N ASN A 652 70.30 -42.96 -77.45
CA ASN A 652 69.52 -42.63 -78.67
C ASN A 652 68.38 -43.58 -79.00
#